data_AF-A0A4Q4UQB6-F1
#
_entry.id   AF-A0A4Q4UQB6-F1
#
_cell.length_a   1.000
_cell.length_b   1.000
_cell.length_c   1.000
_cell.angle_alpha   90.00
_cell.angle_beta   90.00
_cell.angle_gamma   90.00
#
_symmetry.space_group_name_H-M   'P 1'
#
loop_
_entity.id
_entity.type
_entity.pdbx_description
1 polymer ?
#
loop_
_entity_poly.entity_id
_entity_poly.type
_entity_poly.pdbx_seq_one_letter_code
_entity_poly.pdbx_strand_id
1 'polypeptide(L)'
;MADIDVESVLKGKYPAKAHAKRVAEYIRCKIPDATGIIYLEGRADALLEDSDEPVPFRQRRAFFYLTGVDAADCYLIYDMSKEHSTLFIPPVDPDSVVWSGLPLSPKEALAKYDVDSVLPSTELNPQLARLGCEIPDSTVFAIPDRVRDAVTFLEFGRKDFDILGEAVDECRVIKDEYEIALIRKANIVSGAAHRAVLESVRKASNEYELEGVFIGECLRRGAKKQAYPSIVAAGRAAATLHYVHNDKDLAGKELLLLDAGAEWQNYAADITRTFPISGRFTQKSRAIYDIVLKMQTDTIAELREGVSWDDVHLLAHKIAIDGLLALGILKGDREEILRARTSAAFLPHGLGHYLGLDTHDTGGHPNYADTDPLFRYLRVRRNLPAGSVITVEPGIYFCEFIIRPYLKDPKHAQFIDEKVLDEYWDVGGVRIEDNILITKDGSVNLTDVVKDPEELEKIISGGALEGATYVASQRTVIDPPSRRRPAPGGRPDSRTLGFTNVCLLAGWLGHHVLAQEEEEAVSRVFGFAEILGHYADKFAASIFLGGCDNGTGYDAHRIWICNDNLPSTPGYLDGDAPHGNYTVNNVVMSCAYTEDPSLEVTLTQDRAYTVLNPDAQGRPAAETLGEGQRTPFGAEPAGPRHHLGYPRYVSSGNKTLPQRAQPAFPGGGLPRATATPSPWPRGPEMAGFECVMGGGCSGGPAIQNFDEEGGVGDVVAVNHINDFRN
;
A
#
# COMPACT_ATOMS: atom_id res chain seq x y z
N MET A 1 13.53 -15.15 -18.98
CA MET A 1 13.10 -14.15 -17.98
C MET A 1 12.16 -13.09 -18.59
N ALA A 2 12.37 -12.59 -19.81
CA ALA A 2 11.41 -11.64 -20.43
C ALA A 2 10.01 -12.23 -20.70
N ASP A 3 9.93 -13.53 -21.00
CA ASP A 3 8.69 -14.24 -21.38
C ASP A 3 8.20 -15.23 -20.31
N ILE A 4 8.41 -14.93 -19.01
CA ILE A 4 7.92 -15.86 -17.97
C ILE A 4 6.40 -15.89 -17.96
N ASP A 5 5.83 -17.10 -18.01
CA ASP A 5 4.41 -17.33 -17.77
C ASP A 5 4.16 -17.19 -16.27
N VAL A 6 3.79 -15.98 -15.86
CA VAL A 6 3.56 -15.61 -14.45
C VAL A 6 2.61 -16.59 -13.77
N GLU A 7 1.51 -16.95 -14.42
CA GLU A 7 0.50 -17.83 -13.81
C GLU A 7 0.98 -19.28 -13.73
N SER A 8 1.82 -19.74 -14.65
CA SER A 8 2.45 -21.06 -14.56
C SER A 8 3.47 -21.13 -13.42
N VAL A 9 4.36 -20.14 -13.32
CA VAL A 9 5.39 -20.08 -12.27
C VAL A 9 4.75 -20.01 -10.89
N LEU A 10 3.74 -19.15 -10.70
CA LEU A 10 3.08 -18.93 -9.42
C LEU A 10 2.15 -20.09 -8.98
N LYS A 11 1.93 -21.11 -9.81
CA LYS A 11 1.31 -22.38 -9.37
C LYS A 11 2.27 -23.26 -8.57
N GLY A 12 3.58 -23.03 -8.69
CA GLY A 12 4.59 -23.70 -7.89
C GLY A 12 4.57 -23.25 -6.43
N LYS A 13 5.47 -23.83 -5.62
CA LYS A 13 5.75 -23.31 -4.29
C LYS A 13 6.78 -22.20 -4.36
N TYR A 14 6.67 -21.24 -3.45
CA TYR A 14 7.75 -20.29 -3.20
C TYR A 14 9.06 -21.03 -2.90
N PRO A 15 10.20 -20.72 -3.54
CA PRO A 15 11.43 -21.52 -3.52
C PRO A 15 12.27 -21.34 -2.24
N ALA A 16 11.64 -21.45 -1.07
CA ALA A 16 12.22 -21.21 0.24
C ALA A 16 13.49 -22.04 0.53
N LYS A 17 13.56 -23.31 0.13
CA LYS A 17 14.78 -24.12 0.37
C LYS A 17 15.97 -23.65 -0.45
N ALA A 18 15.73 -23.23 -1.69
CA ALA A 18 16.77 -22.64 -2.52
C ALA A 18 17.28 -21.34 -1.90
N HIS A 19 16.39 -20.51 -1.35
CA HIS A 19 16.76 -19.26 -0.67
C HIS A 19 17.61 -19.52 0.57
N ALA A 20 17.18 -20.46 1.43
CA ALA A 20 17.94 -20.84 2.63
C ALA A 20 19.34 -21.37 2.28
N LYS A 21 19.44 -22.17 1.21
CA LYS A 21 20.72 -22.66 0.69
C LYS A 21 21.62 -21.52 0.21
N ARG A 22 21.10 -20.58 -0.59
CA ARG A 22 21.86 -19.41 -1.06
C ARG A 22 22.41 -18.59 0.11
N VAL A 23 21.61 -18.36 1.15
CA VAL A 23 22.05 -17.64 2.36
C VAL A 23 23.12 -18.41 3.12
N ALA A 24 22.97 -19.73 3.27
CA ALA A 24 24.00 -20.56 3.90
C ALA A 24 25.33 -20.57 3.11
N GLU A 25 25.26 -20.58 1.78
CA GLU A 25 26.43 -20.46 0.90
C GLU A 25 27.09 -19.09 1.01
N TYR A 26 26.31 -18.00 1.12
CA TYR A 26 26.84 -16.66 1.38
C TYR A 26 27.62 -16.62 2.71
N ILE A 27 27.04 -17.16 3.79
CA ILE A 27 27.71 -17.24 5.09
C ILE A 27 29.03 -18.01 4.97
N ARG A 28 29.05 -19.15 4.28
CA ARG A 28 30.27 -19.95 4.04
C ARG A 28 31.33 -19.23 3.19
N CYS A 29 30.93 -18.31 2.32
CA CYS A 29 31.85 -17.48 1.56
C CYS A 29 32.59 -16.48 2.46
N LYS A 30 31.93 -15.96 3.50
CA LYS A 30 32.50 -14.99 4.46
C LYS A 30 33.20 -15.64 5.65
N ILE A 31 32.67 -16.76 6.10
CA ILE A 31 33.16 -17.57 7.21
C ILE A 31 33.41 -18.98 6.66
N PRO A 32 34.63 -19.27 6.16
CA PRO A 32 34.97 -20.60 5.66
C PRO A 32 34.66 -21.68 6.71
N ASP A 33 34.14 -22.81 6.25
CA ASP A 33 33.74 -23.94 7.10
C ASP A 33 32.61 -23.64 8.10
N ALA A 34 31.81 -22.58 7.89
CA ALA A 34 30.64 -22.31 8.71
C ALA A 34 29.65 -23.50 8.72
N THR A 35 29.43 -24.04 9.93
CA THR A 35 28.51 -25.12 10.23
C THR A 35 27.57 -24.74 11.37
N GLY A 36 26.37 -25.32 11.36
CA GLY A 36 25.37 -25.12 12.40
C GLY A 36 24.00 -24.84 11.79
N ILE A 37 23.25 -23.92 12.40
CA ILE A 37 21.88 -23.62 11.99
C ILE A 37 21.66 -22.14 11.70
N ILE A 38 20.78 -21.85 10.76
CA ILE A 38 20.15 -20.53 10.63
C ILE A 38 18.84 -20.58 11.42
N TYR A 39 18.63 -19.60 12.31
CA TYR A 39 17.42 -19.43 13.08
C TYR A 39 16.76 -18.08 12.77
N LEU A 40 15.47 -18.11 12.46
CA LEU A 40 14.66 -16.91 12.22
C LEU A 40 13.29 -17.04 12.86
N GLU A 41 12.80 -15.94 13.44
CA GLU A 41 11.42 -15.84 13.89
C GLU A 41 10.60 -14.98 12.92
N GLY A 42 9.39 -15.47 12.62
CA GLY A 42 8.34 -14.67 12.02
C GLY A 42 7.85 -13.57 12.95
N ARG A 43 7.04 -12.66 12.41
CA ARG A 43 6.35 -11.62 13.17
C ARG A 43 5.32 -12.28 14.07
N ALA A 44 5.34 -11.94 15.36
CA ALA A 44 4.28 -12.30 16.29
C ALA A 44 3.05 -11.43 16.04
N ASP A 45 1.86 -11.95 16.33
CA ASP A 45 0.66 -11.12 16.38
C ASP A 45 0.79 -10.07 17.48
N ALA A 46 0.21 -8.90 17.23
CA ALA A 46 0.19 -7.78 18.15
C ALA A 46 -1.15 -7.05 18.03
N LEU A 47 -1.60 -6.50 19.15
CA LEU A 47 -2.78 -5.64 19.20
C LEU A 47 -2.34 -4.17 19.18
N LEU A 48 -3.21 -3.29 18.72
CA LEU A 48 -3.04 -1.86 18.91
C LEU A 48 -2.94 -1.56 20.42
N GLU A 49 -2.14 -0.57 20.79
CA GLU A 49 -1.73 -0.31 22.19
C GLU A 49 -2.91 -0.28 23.18
N ASP A 50 -4.01 0.37 22.78
CA ASP A 50 -5.20 0.61 23.61
C ASP A 50 -6.48 -0.09 23.08
N SER A 51 -6.35 -1.12 22.25
CA SER A 51 -7.49 -1.79 21.61
C SER A 51 -7.27 -3.30 21.46
N ASP A 52 -8.37 -4.07 21.37
CA ASP A 52 -8.36 -5.48 21.00
C ASP A 52 -8.27 -5.70 19.47
N GLU A 53 -8.14 -4.62 18.69
CA GLU A 53 -7.91 -4.68 17.25
C GLU A 53 -6.46 -5.08 16.93
N PRO A 54 -6.23 -6.03 16.00
CA PRO A 54 -4.89 -6.43 15.62
C PRO A 54 -4.16 -5.32 14.86
N VAL A 55 -2.87 -5.14 15.15
CA VAL A 55 -1.97 -4.35 14.31
C VAL A 55 -1.98 -4.94 12.90
N PRO A 56 -2.05 -4.11 11.83
CA PRO A 56 -1.93 -4.59 10.46
C PRO A 56 -0.71 -5.50 10.27
N PHE A 57 -0.97 -6.77 9.98
CA PHE A 57 0.08 -7.79 9.92
C PHE A 57 0.98 -7.59 8.70
N ARG A 58 2.30 -7.53 8.93
CA ARG A 58 3.34 -7.56 7.90
C ARG A 58 4.48 -8.45 8.37
N GLN A 59 4.78 -9.48 7.59
CA GLN A 59 5.81 -10.46 7.93
C GLN A 59 7.22 -9.86 7.91
N ARG A 60 8.10 -10.35 8.79
CA ARG A 60 9.54 -10.05 8.77
C ARG A 60 10.18 -10.55 7.47
N ARG A 61 10.86 -9.69 6.73
CA ARG A 61 11.36 -10.02 5.38
C ARG A 61 12.37 -11.13 5.33
N ALA A 62 13.29 -11.21 6.31
CA ALA A 62 14.24 -12.32 6.38
C ALA A 62 13.53 -13.67 6.57
N PHE A 63 12.56 -13.73 7.48
CA PHE A 63 11.77 -14.94 7.70
C PHE A 63 10.94 -15.31 6.47
N PHE A 64 10.24 -14.33 5.87
CA PHE A 64 9.47 -14.58 4.65
C PHE A 64 10.36 -15.05 3.51
N TYR A 65 11.53 -14.43 3.30
CA TYR A 65 12.46 -14.82 2.22
C TYR A 65 12.92 -16.27 2.33
N LEU A 66 13.09 -16.82 3.54
CA LEU A 66 13.54 -18.21 3.73
C LEU A 66 12.40 -19.22 3.89
N THR A 67 11.12 -18.79 3.83
CA THR A 67 9.97 -19.67 4.12
C THR A 67 8.79 -19.52 3.17
N GLY A 68 8.55 -18.32 2.63
CA GLY A 68 7.31 -17.93 1.95
C GLY A 68 6.09 -17.85 2.87
N VAL A 69 6.27 -17.92 4.20
CA VAL A 69 5.18 -18.03 5.18
C VAL A 69 4.70 -16.64 5.59
N ASP A 70 3.45 -16.31 5.25
CA ASP A 70 2.76 -15.07 5.65
C ASP A 70 1.75 -15.35 6.78
N ALA A 71 2.23 -15.93 7.87
CA ALA A 71 1.45 -16.23 9.07
C ALA A 71 2.24 -15.82 10.32
N ALA A 72 1.51 -15.44 11.37
CA ALA A 72 2.10 -15.01 12.63
C ALA A 72 2.67 -16.17 13.44
N ASP A 73 3.55 -15.84 14.40
CA ASP A 73 4.05 -16.74 15.43
C ASP A 73 4.68 -18.05 14.92
N CYS A 74 5.26 -17.96 13.72
CA CYS A 74 6.02 -19.04 13.09
C CYS A 74 7.53 -18.85 13.31
N TYR A 75 8.29 -19.94 13.20
CA TYR A 75 9.75 -19.94 13.36
C TYR A 75 10.40 -20.87 12.33
N LEU A 76 11.66 -20.60 11.99
CA LEU A 76 12.44 -21.41 11.05
C LEU A 76 13.75 -21.84 11.72
N ILE A 77 14.05 -23.12 11.62
CA ILE A 77 15.41 -23.64 11.74
C ILE A 77 15.83 -24.21 10.38
N TYR A 78 17.00 -23.82 9.90
CA TYR A 78 17.64 -24.45 8.75
C TYR A 78 18.99 -25.04 9.15
N ASP A 79 19.10 -26.37 9.15
CA ASP A 79 20.35 -27.10 9.38
C ASP A 79 21.20 -27.00 8.12
N MET A 80 22.26 -26.18 8.18
CA MET A 80 23.11 -25.89 7.03
C MET A 80 23.86 -27.14 6.54
N SER A 81 24.16 -28.09 7.44
CA SER A 81 24.93 -29.29 7.12
C SER A 81 24.08 -30.33 6.41
N LYS A 82 22.81 -30.45 6.83
CA LYS A 82 21.84 -31.37 6.23
C LYS A 82 21.04 -30.74 5.08
N GLU A 83 21.20 -29.44 4.86
CA GLU A 83 20.35 -28.62 3.98
C GLU A 83 18.86 -28.83 4.26
N HIS A 84 18.49 -28.88 5.54
CA HIS A 84 17.15 -29.29 5.98
C HIS A 84 16.43 -28.17 6.73
N SER A 85 15.26 -27.79 6.24
CA SER A 85 14.40 -26.76 6.84
C SER A 85 13.29 -27.36 7.72
N THR A 86 13.15 -26.83 8.92
CA THR A 86 12.06 -27.12 9.85
C THR A 86 11.30 -25.85 10.15
N LEU A 87 10.05 -25.80 9.68
CA LEU A 87 9.10 -24.74 10.00
C LEU A 87 8.37 -25.09 11.29
N PHE A 88 8.25 -24.13 12.20
CA PHE A 88 7.46 -24.26 13.41
C PHE A 88 6.25 -23.35 13.30
N ILE A 89 5.05 -23.90 13.48
CA ILE A 89 3.78 -23.15 13.40
C ILE A 89 3.03 -23.25 14.74
N PRO A 90 2.16 -22.28 15.07
CA PRO A 90 1.34 -22.36 16.28
C PRO A 90 0.52 -23.67 16.34
N PRO A 91 0.39 -24.31 17.51
CA PRO A 91 -0.51 -25.45 17.67
C PRO A 91 -1.97 -25.02 17.48
N VAL A 92 -2.85 -25.97 17.14
CA VAL A 92 -4.29 -25.71 17.09
C VAL A 92 -4.78 -25.43 18.52
N ASP A 93 -5.31 -24.23 18.72
CA ASP A 93 -6.02 -23.86 19.95
C ASP A 93 -7.54 -23.93 19.70
N PRO A 94 -8.28 -24.82 20.39
CA PRO A 94 -9.74 -24.94 20.23
C PRO A 94 -10.50 -23.62 20.39
N ASP A 95 -10.04 -22.75 21.29
CA ASP A 95 -10.70 -21.46 21.51
C ASP A 95 -10.50 -20.56 20.29
N SER A 96 -9.25 -20.41 19.81
CA SER A 96 -8.95 -19.69 18.57
C SER A 96 -9.74 -20.20 17.35
N VAL A 97 -9.98 -21.52 17.24
CA VAL A 97 -10.78 -22.07 16.12
C VAL A 97 -12.20 -21.52 16.08
N VAL A 98 -12.82 -21.28 17.24
CA VAL A 98 -14.18 -20.72 17.32
C VAL A 98 -14.21 -19.27 16.81
N TRP A 99 -13.16 -18.50 17.06
CA TRP A 99 -13.11 -17.06 16.76
C TRP A 99 -12.49 -16.72 15.40
N SER A 100 -11.44 -17.44 15.01
CA SER A 100 -10.56 -17.09 13.89
C SER A 100 -10.53 -18.16 12.80
N GLY A 101 -11.27 -19.26 12.99
CA GLY A 101 -11.28 -20.41 12.09
C GLY A 101 -10.10 -21.35 12.30
N LEU A 102 -10.06 -22.44 11.54
CA LEU A 102 -9.03 -23.47 11.69
C LEU A 102 -7.67 -22.95 11.21
N PRO A 103 -6.63 -22.91 12.08
CA PRO A 103 -5.29 -22.55 11.64
C PRO A 103 -4.70 -23.63 10.74
N LEU A 104 -3.64 -23.27 10.03
CA LEU A 104 -2.94 -24.19 9.13
C LEU A 104 -2.41 -25.41 9.91
N SER A 105 -2.76 -26.62 9.48
CA SER A 105 -2.19 -27.84 10.08
C SER A 105 -0.76 -28.10 9.56
N PRO A 106 0.08 -28.87 10.28
CA PRO A 106 1.42 -29.22 9.79
C PRO A 106 1.42 -29.91 8.42
N LYS A 107 0.39 -30.73 8.13
CA LYS A 107 0.23 -31.40 6.84
C LYS A 107 -0.07 -30.40 5.72
N GLU A 108 -0.96 -29.43 5.96
CA GLU A 108 -1.29 -28.40 4.98
C GLU A 108 -0.13 -27.44 4.78
N ALA A 109 0.59 -27.09 5.85
CA ALA A 109 1.81 -26.29 5.78
C ALA A 109 2.88 -26.96 4.92
N LEU A 110 3.13 -28.25 5.11
CA LEU A 110 4.08 -29.02 4.29
C LEU A 110 3.62 -29.13 2.84
N ALA A 111 2.31 -29.18 2.58
CA ALA A 111 1.77 -29.17 1.22
C ALA A 111 1.87 -27.80 0.55
N LYS A 112 1.80 -26.70 1.33
CA LYS A 112 1.79 -25.31 0.83
C LYS A 112 3.19 -24.71 0.68
N TYR A 113 4.05 -24.88 1.67
CA TYR A 113 5.36 -24.24 1.73
C TYR A 113 6.47 -25.20 1.30
N ASP A 114 7.55 -24.65 0.72
CA ASP A 114 8.73 -25.42 0.35
C ASP A 114 9.65 -25.55 1.56
N VAL A 115 9.31 -26.50 2.45
CA VAL A 115 10.09 -26.85 3.64
C VAL A 115 10.15 -28.38 3.79
N ASP A 116 11.13 -28.90 4.53
CA ASP A 116 11.32 -30.35 4.67
C ASP A 116 10.50 -30.95 5.81
N SER A 117 10.22 -30.16 6.84
CA SER A 117 9.43 -30.60 8.00
C SER A 117 8.64 -29.45 8.61
N VAL A 118 7.51 -29.79 9.24
CA VAL A 118 6.69 -28.83 9.98
C VAL A 118 6.38 -29.41 11.37
N LEU A 119 6.68 -28.65 12.42
CA LEU A 119 6.41 -29.01 13.81
C LEU A 119 5.58 -27.94 14.52
N PRO A 120 4.88 -28.26 15.62
CA PRO A 120 4.29 -27.25 16.48
C PRO A 120 5.37 -26.38 17.14
N SER A 121 5.08 -25.10 17.39
CA SER A 121 6.00 -24.17 18.05
C SER A 121 6.41 -24.60 19.46
N THR A 122 5.63 -25.46 20.12
CA THR A 122 6.00 -26.10 21.41
C THR A 122 7.23 -26.99 21.30
N GLU A 123 7.58 -27.47 20.11
CA GLU A 123 8.76 -28.33 19.87
C GLU A 123 10.03 -27.51 19.56
N LEU A 124 9.94 -26.18 19.50
CA LEU A 124 11.06 -25.33 19.07
C LEU A 124 12.30 -25.46 19.98
N ASN A 125 12.16 -25.17 21.27
CA ASN A 125 13.27 -25.25 22.23
C ASN A 125 13.82 -26.68 22.38
N PRO A 126 12.98 -27.74 22.45
CA PRO A 126 13.46 -29.13 22.39
C PRO A 126 14.31 -29.42 21.15
N GLN A 127 13.93 -28.92 19.98
CA GLN A 127 14.71 -29.12 18.75
C GLN A 127 16.02 -28.33 18.75
N LEU A 128 16.02 -27.08 19.23
CA LEU A 128 17.24 -26.28 19.39
C LEU A 128 18.24 -26.99 20.32
N ALA A 129 17.80 -27.48 21.48
CA ALA A 129 18.65 -28.19 22.43
C ALA A 129 19.24 -29.48 21.83
N ARG A 130 18.42 -30.25 21.10
CA ARG A 130 18.88 -31.45 20.39
C ARG A 130 19.94 -31.12 19.35
N LEU A 131 19.71 -30.13 18.51
CA LEU A 131 20.64 -29.75 17.44
C LEU A 131 21.96 -29.20 18.00
N GLY A 132 21.92 -28.39 19.06
CA GLY A 132 23.11 -27.92 19.75
C GLY A 132 23.96 -29.07 20.34
N CYS A 133 23.31 -30.11 20.88
CA CYS A 133 24.00 -31.30 21.40
C CYS A 133 24.52 -32.25 20.31
N GLU A 134 23.82 -32.37 19.17
CA GLU A 134 24.19 -33.27 18.06
C GLU A 134 25.40 -32.77 17.27
N ILE A 135 25.61 -31.45 17.22
CA ILE A 135 26.65 -30.82 16.39
C ILE A 135 27.67 -30.15 17.32
N PRO A 136 28.80 -30.82 17.64
CA PRO A 136 29.86 -30.23 18.45
C PRO A 136 30.34 -28.89 17.88
N ASP A 137 30.55 -27.89 18.74
CA ASP A 137 30.97 -26.53 18.37
C ASP A 137 30.07 -25.83 17.33
N SER A 138 28.81 -26.26 17.18
CA SER A 138 27.86 -25.64 16.24
C SER A 138 27.59 -24.18 16.55
N THR A 139 27.41 -23.42 15.47
CA THR A 139 27.02 -22.00 15.54
C THR A 139 25.52 -21.87 15.24
N VAL A 140 24.81 -21.12 16.07
CA VAL A 140 23.50 -20.57 15.69
C VAL A 140 23.72 -19.21 15.05
N PHE A 141 23.28 -19.06 13.80
CA PHE A 141 23.21 -17.79 13.09
C PHE A 141 21.80 -17.22 13.25
N ALA A 142 21.68 -16.04 13.85
CA ALA A 142 20.40 -15.37 14.08
C ALA A 142 20.54 -13.86 13.84
N ILE A 143 19.42 -13.14 13.80
CA ILE A 143 19.44 -11.66 13.70
C ILE A 143 19.23 -11.07 15.11
N PRO A 144 20.06 -10.10 15.54
CA PRO A 144 19.98 -9.51 16.88
C PRO A 144 18.63 -8.80 17.06
N ASP A 145 18.16 -8.72 18.31
CA ASP A 145 16.89 -8.10 18.71
C ASP A 145 15.64 -8.69 18.03
N ARG A 146 15.79 -9.83 17.35
CA ARG A 146 14.70 -10.56 16.68
C ARG A 146 14.47 -11.95 17.26
N VAL A 147 15.20 -12.29 18.32
CA VAL A 147 15.05 -13.53 19.10
C VAL A 147 14.32 -13.20 20.41
N ARG A 148 13.22 -13.91 20.69
CA ARG A 148 12.43 -13.74 21.92
C ARG A 148 13.16 -14.32 23.13
N ASP A 149 12.96 -13.74 24.30
CA ASP A 149 13.56 -14.20 25.57
C ASP A 149 13.25 -15.66 25.92
N ALA A 150 12.11 -16.17 25.45
CA ALA A 150 11.70 -17.57 25.66
C ALA A 150 12.51 -18.58 24.84
N VAL A 151 13.30 -18.12 23.87
CA VAL A 151 14.11 -18.96 22.98
C VAL A 151 15.52 -19.06 23.55
N THR A 152 16.02 -20.30 23.67
CA THR A 152 17.33 -20.57 24.26
C THR A 152 18.27 -21.25 23.28
N PHE A 153 19.53 -20.82 23.30
CA PHE A 153 20.63 -21.40 22.53
C PHE A 153 21.75 -21.90 23.46
N LEU A 154 21.40 -22.43 24.64
CA LEU A 154 22.38 -22.82 25.67
C LEU A 154 23.32 -23.95 25.20
N GLU A 155 22.81 -24.84 24.36
CA GLU A 155 23.50 -26.04 23.89
C GLU A 155 24.41 -25.76 22.68
N PHE A 156 24.33 -24.56 22.07
CA PHE A 156 25.19 -24.17 20.96
C PHE A 156 26.52 -23.62 21.48
N GLY A 157 27.63 -24.12 20.94
CA GLY A 157 28.97 -23.69 21.32
C GLY A 157 29.29 -22.25 20.90
N ARG A 158 28.63 -21.74 19.85
CA ARG A 158 28.80 -20.38 19.33
C ARG A 158 27.46 -19.77 18.91
N LYS A 159 27.39 -18.44 18.97
CA LYS A 159 26.24 -17.64 18.54
C LYS A 159 26.78 -16.50 17.68
N ASP A 160 26.27 -16.38 16.47
CA ASP A 160 26.63 -15.32 15.53
C ASP A 160 25.36 -14.51 15.24
N PHE A 161 25.42 -13.23 15.60
CA PHE A 161 24.35 -12.27 15.36
C PHE A 161 24.77 -11.19 14.34
N ASP A 162 25.90 -11.36 13.67
CA ASP A 162 26.48 -10.32 12.84
C ASP A 162 26.19 -10.61 11.35
N ILE A 163 26.40 -11.85 10.89
CA ILE A 163 26.45 -12.14 9.45
C ILE A 163 25.09 -12.41 8.80
N LEU A 164 24.09 -12.91 9.56
CA LEU A 164 22.84 -13.40 8.94
C LEU A 164 22.02 -12.28 8.28
N GLY A 165 22.00 -11.08 8.89
CA GLY A 165 21.32 -9.93 8.32
C GLY A 165 21.90 -9.53 6.96
N GLU A 166 23.23 -9.36 6.89
CA GLU A 166 23.95 -9.09 5.63
C GLU A 166 23.70 -10.20 4.62
N ALA A 167 23.82 -11.47 5.02
CA ALA A 167 23.69 -12.61 4.11
C ALA A 167 22.30 -12.66 3.45
N VAL A 168 21.23 -12.45 4.23
CA VAL A 168 19.86 -12.38 3.71
C VAL A 168 19.71 -11.21 2.76
N ASP A 169 20.19 -10.04 3.15
CA ASP A 169 20.01 -8.82 2.39
C ASP A 169 20.73 -8.88 1.03
N GLU A 170 21.96 -9.36 0.99
CA GLU A 170 22.71 -9.55 -0.25
C GLU A 170 22.08 -10.61 -1.16
N CYS A 171 21.54 -11.69 -0.59
CA CYS A 171 20.86 -12.72 -1.39
C CYS A 171 19.54 -12.21 -2.01
N ARG A 172 18.82 -11.30 -1.34
CA ARG A 172 17.58 -10.69 -1.85
C ARG A 172 17.80 -9.75 -3.05
N VAL A 173 19.02 -9.26 -3.26
CA VAL A 173 19.33 -8.39 -4.40
C VAL A 173 19.05 -9.10 -5.72
N ILE A 174 19.43 -10.37 -5.83
CA ILE A 174 19.30 -11.19 -7.05
C ILE A 174 18.02 -12.01 -6.98
N LYS A 175 17.07 -11.69 -7.85
CA LYS A 175 15.75 -12.32 -7.86
C LYS A 175 15.79 -13.60 -8.69
N ASP A 176 15.20 -14.66 -8.17
CA ASP A 176 14.93 -15.83 -9.00
C ASP A 176 13.63 -15.70 -9.82
N GLU A 177 13.33 -16.71 -10.62
CA GLU A 177 12.19 -16.70 -11.52
C GLU A 177 10.84 -16.55 -10.80
N TYR A 178 10.70 -17.12 -9.60
CA TYR A 178 9.47 -17.04 -8.83
C TYR A 178 9.29 -15.63 -8.25
N GLU A 179 10.37 -15.04 -7.73
CA GLU A 179 10.37 -13.66 -7.25
C GLU A 179 10.05 -12.66 -8.37
N ILE A 180 10.65 -12.83 -9.56
CA ILE A 180 10.35 -12.01 -10.73
C ILE A 180 8.88 -12.17 -11.14
N ALA A 181 8.31 -13.38 -11.06
CA ALA A 181 6.89 -13.60 -11.34
C ALA A 181 5.97 -12.84 -10.39
N LEU A 182 6.30 -12.79 -9.10
CA LEU A 182 5.54 -12.01 -8.11
C LEU A 182 5.62 -10.50 -8.38
N ILE A 183 6.81 -9.97 -8.67
CA ILE A 183 7.00 -8.55 -9.02
C ILE A 183 6.24 -8.20 -10.31
N ARG A 184 6.27 -9.08 -11.32
CA ARG A 184 5.48 -8.89 -12.55
C ARG A 184 3.99 -8.90 -12.28
N LYS A 185 3.51 -9.79 -11.41
CA LYS A 185 2.09 -9.82 -11.03
C LYS A 185 1.68 -8.52 -10.34
N ALA A 186 2.52 -7.99 -9.45
CA ALA A 186 2.33 -6.68 -8.84
C ALA A 186 2.29 -5.56 -9.88
N ASN A 187 3.19 -5.57 -10.88
CA ASN A 187 3.22 -4.60 -11.98
C ASN A 187 1.93 -4.66 -12.82
N ILE A 188 1.46 -5.85 -13.21
CA ILE A 188 0.23 -6.03 -13.99
C ILE A 188 -1.00 -5.47 -13.25
N VAL A 189 -1.10 -5.73 -11.94
CA VAL A 189 -2.21 -5.23 -11.13
C VAL A 189 -2.12 -3.71 -11.00
N SER A 190 -0.93 -3.19 -10.68
CA SER A 190 -0.67 -1.75 -10.57
C SER A 190 -0.95 -1.02 -11.89
N GLY A 191 -0.56 -1.61 -13.03
CA GLY A 191 -0.76 -0.98 -14.33
C GLY A 191 -2.22 -0.87 -14.74
N ALA A 192 -3.03 -1.86 -14.36
CA ALA A 192 -4.47 -1.74 -14.50
C ALA A 192 -5.06 -0.65 -13.58
N ALA A 193 -4.55 -0.49 -12.36
CA ALA A 193 -4.98 0.55 -11.44
C ALA A 193 -4.56 1.96 -11.90
N HIS A 194 -3.32 2.14 -12.38
CA HIS A 194 -2.87 3.37 -13.05
C HIS A 194 -3.79 3.74 -14.22
N ARG A 195 -4.14 2.76 -15.06
CA ARG A 195 -5.09 2.96 -16.16
C ARG A 195 -6.47 3.40 -15.68
N ALA A 196 -7.00 2.77 -14.63
CA ALA A 196 -8.29 3.15 -14.07
C ALA A 196 -8.30 4.60 -13.57
N VAL A 197 -7.18 5.07 -12.99
CA VAL A 197 -7.02 6.47 -12.57
C VAL A 197 -6.97 7.40 -13.79
N LEU A 198 -6.20 7.07 -14.83
CA LEU A 198 -6.16 7.85 -16.08
C LEU A 198 -7.55 8.00 -16.70
N GLU A 199 -8.36 6.94 -16.72
CA GLU A 199 -9.73 6.94 -17.25
C GLU A 199 -10.73 7.73 -16.37
N SER A 200 -10.36 7.99 -15.10
CA SER A 200 -11.23 8.63 -14.10
C SER A 200 -10.85 10.08 -13.77
N VAL A 201 -9.62 10.53 -14.05
CA VAL A 201 -9.09 11.83 -13.59
C VAL A 201 -9.99 13.02 -13.90
N ARG A 202 -10.62 13.06 -15.08
CA ARG A 202 -11.50 14.18 -15.49
C ARG A 202 -12.83 14.24 -14.75
N LYS A 203 -13.20 13.16 -14.05
CA LYS A 203 -14.44 13.05 -13.27
C LYS A 203 -14.21 13.29 -11.78
N ALA A 204 -12.96 13.25 -11.35
CA ALA A 204 -12.61 13.46 -9.96
C ALA A 204 -12.57 14.95 -9.61
N SER A 205 -12.90 15.26 -8.36
CA SER A 205 -12.79 16.61 -7.81
C SER A 205 -11.61 16.75 -6.84
N ASN A 206 -11.15 15.63 -6.26
CA ASN A 206 -10.09 15.62 -5.25
C ASN A 206 -9.10 14.46 -5.48
N GLU A 207 -7.88 14.62 -4.96
CA GLU A 207 -6.81 13.62 -4.98
C GLU A 207 -7.23 12.27 -4.37
N TYR A 208 -7.91 12.25 -3.20
CA TYR A 208 -8.30 10.98 -2.55
C TYR A 208 -9.30 10.16 -3.37
N GLU A 209 -10.09 10.78 -4.25
CA GLU A 209 -11.02 10.04 -5.11
C GLU A 209 -10.24 9.15 -6.08
N LEU A 210 -9.11 9.65 -6.57
CA LEU A 210 -8.22 8.92 -7.47
C LEU A 210 -7.38 7.89 -6.72
N GLU A 211 -6.97 8.18 -5.48
CA GLU A 211 -6.40 7.16 -4.59
C GLU A 211 -7.40 6.00 -4.37
N GLY A 212 -8.67 6.32 -4.12
CA GLY A 212 -9.74 5.33 -3.97
C GLY A 212 -9.93 4.48 -5.24
N VAL A 213 -9.87 5.08 -6.42
CA VAL A 213 -9.90 4.36 -7.71
C VAL A 213 -8.71 3.39 -7.82
N PHE A 214 -7.50 3.85 -7.51
CA PHE A 214 -6.30 3.02 -7.57
C PHE A 214 -6.39 1.81 -6.63
N ILE A 215 -6.70 2.06 -5.35
CA ILE A 215 -6.79 1.02 -4.31
C ILE A 215 -7.92 0.04 -4.64
N GLY A 216 -9.09 0.55 -5.04
CA GLY A 216 -10.24 -0.27 -5.40
C GLY A 216 -9.94 -1.21 -6.57
N GLU A 217 -9.24 -0.74 -7.60
CA GLU A 217 -8.86 -1.57 -8.75
C GLU A 217 -7.81 -2.63 -8.39
N CYS A 218 -6.84 -2.30 -7.53
CA CYS A 218 -5.89 -3.28 -6.98
C CYS A 218 -6.62 -4.39 -6.22
N LEU A 219 -7.53 -4.01 -5.32
CA LEU A 219 -8.30 -4.94 -4.50
C LEU A 219 -9.18 -5.86 -5.35
N ARG A 220 -9.86 -5.31 -6.37
CA ARG A 220 -10.69 -6.07 -7.31
C ARG A 220 -9.90 -7.14 -8.07
N ARG A 221 -8.59 -6.94 -8.22
CA ARG A 221 -7.66 -7.88 -8.88
C ARG A 221 -6.94 -8.81 -7.90
N GLY A 222 -7.25 -8.73 -6.61
CA GLY A 222 -6.74 -9.60 -5.57
C GLY A 222 -5.50 -9.08 -4.83
N ALA A 223 -4.98 -7.91 -5.19
CA ALA A 223 -3.90 -7.27 -4.42
C ALA A 223 -4.52 -6.53 -3.24
N LYS A 224 -4.47 -7.17 -2.06
CA LYS A 224 -5.14 -6.65 -0.85
C LYS A 224 -4.41 -5.48 -0.19
N LYS A 225 -3.15 -5.27 -0.53
CA LYS A 225 -2.28 -4.27 0.08
C LYS A 225 -1.57 -3.48 -1.02
N GLN A 226 -1.27 -2.22 -0.73
CA GLN A 226 -0.31 -1.43 -1.51
C GLN A 226 1.09 -1.64 -0.96
N ALA A 227 2.10 -1.47 -1.81
CA ALA A 227 3.50 -1.60 -1.42
C ALA A 227 3.93 -0.46 -0.48
N TYR A 228 3.33 0.72 -0.66
CA TYR A 228 3.52 1.95 0.10
C TYR A 228 2.23 2.81 0.01
N PRO A 229 2.05 3.82 0.88
CA PRO A 229 0.94 4.77 0.74
C PRO A 229 1.01 5.49 -0.60
N SER A 230 -0.11 5.56 -1.33
CA SER A 230 -0.14 6.19 -2.65
C SER A 230 0.18 7.67 -2.55
N ILE A 231 0.92 8.19 -3.53
CA ILE A 231 1.18 9.61 -3.71
C ILE A 231 0.31 10.09 -4.86
N VAL A 232 -0.71 10.90 -4.55
CA VAL A 232 -1.63 11.46 -5.54
C VAL A 232 -1.53 12.97 -5.48
N ALA A 233 -0.53 13.52 -6.17
CA ALA A 233 -0.09 14.88 -6.00
C ALA A 233 -0.46 15.74 -7.21
N ALA A 234 -1.40 16.67 -7.05
CA ALA A 234 -1.83 17.55 -8.14
C ALA A 234 -1.17 18.95 -8.05
N GLY A 235 -0.82 19.51 -9.21
CA GLY A 235 -0.21 20.83 -9.35
C GLY A 235 1.11 20.94 -8.58
N ARG A 236 1.30 22.03 -7.83
CA ARG A 236 2.53 22.27 -7.04
C ARG A 236 2.82 21.19 -6.00
N ALA A 237 1.82 20.42 -5.56
CA ALA A 237 2.03 19.31 -4.63
C ALA A 237 2.94 18.22 -5.23
N ALA A 238 2.98 18.06 -6.56
CA ALA A 238 3.86 17.13 -7.25
C ALA A 238 5.37 17.44 -7.06
N ALA A 239 5.71 18.63 -6.53
CA ALA A 239 7.07 18.98 -6.13
C ALA A 239 7.48 18.42 -4.75
N THR A 240 6.54 17.81 -4.01
CA THR A 240 6.78 17.14 -2.72
C THR A 240 6.92 15.63 -2.96
N LEU A 241 8.13 15.09 -2.79
CA LEU A 241 8.48 13.75 -3.27
C LEU A 241 7.62 12.61 -2.67
N HIS A 242 7.36 12.65 -1.36
CA HIS A 242 6.52 11.67 -0.64
C HIS A 242 5.22 12.33 -0.13
N TYR A 243 4.48 12.98 -1.03
CA TYR A 243 3.20 13.60 -0.71
C TYR A 243 2.11 12.55 -0.49
N VAL A 244 1.61 12.41 0.74
CA VAL A 244 0.58 11.40 1.11
C VAL A 244 -0.67 12.03 1.74
N HIS A 245 -0.80 13.36 1.71
CA HIS A 245 -1.99 14.03 2.22
C HIS A 245 -3.22 13.70 1.37
N ASN A 246 -3.04 13.68 0.04
CA ASN A 246 -4.04 13.29 -0.96
C ASN A 246 -5.43 13.91 -0.74
N ASP A 247 -5.51 15.13 -0.21
CA ASP A 247 -6.77 15.74 0.25
C ASP A 247 -7.08 17.07 -0.46
N LYS A 248 -6.35 17.42 -1.51
CA LYS A 248 -6.49 18.72 -2.19
C LYS A 248 -7.36 18.62 -3.44
N ASP A 249 -8.12 19.70 -3.69
CA ASP A 249 -8.94 19.90 -4.89
C ASP A 249 -8.09 19.84 -6.17
N LEU A 250 -8.62 19.26 -7.24
CA LEU A 250 -7.99 19.20 -8.56
C LEU A 250 -8.22 20.46 -9.41
N ALA A 251 -9.20 21.29 -9.06
CA ALA A 251 -9.58 22.47 -9.81
C ALA A 251 -8.40 23.45 -10.01
N GLY A 252 -8.20 23.89 -11.25
CA GLY A 252 -7.16 24.86 -11.61
C GLY A 252 -5.73 24.31 -11.63
N LYS A 253 -5.52 23.02 -11.35
CA LYS A 253 -4.19 22.38 -11.40
C LYS A 253 -3.92 21.81 -12.80
N GLU A 254 -2.68 21.91 -13.27
CA GLU A 254 -2.29 21.46 -14.62
C GLU A 254 -2.09 19.94 -14.69
N LEU A 255 -1.20 19.44 -13.84
CA LEU A 255 -0.74 18.04 -13.82
C LEU A 255 -1.17 17.33 -12.55
N LEU A 256 -1.25 16.00 -12.64
CA LEU A 256 -1.27 15.09 -11.51
C LEU A 256 -0.10 14.12 -11.65
N LEU A 257 0.67 13.98 -10.58
CA LEU A 257 1.68 12.95 -10.41
C LEU A 257 1.08 11.86 -9.52
N LEU A 258 0.88 10.68 -10.10
CA LEU A 258 0.45 9.47 -9.42
C LEU A 258 1.65 8.56 -9.26
N ASP A 259 2.10 8.38 -8.03
CA ASP A 259 3.10 7.39 -7.64
C ASP A 259 2.44 6.38 -6.71
N ALA A 260 2.17 5.20 -7.26
CA ALA A 260 1.42 4.15 -6.57
C ALA A 260 1.73 2.76 -7.13
N GLY A 261 1.84 1.78 -6.23
CA GLY A 261 2.17 0.41 -6.57
C GLY A 261 1.50 -0.61 -5.64
N ALA A 262 0.98 -1.68 -6.23
CA ALA A 262 0.39 -2.80 -5.53
C ALA A 262 1.47 -3.69 -4.90
N GLU A 263 1.11 -4.37 -3.81
CA GLU A 263 1.88 -5.48 -3.27
C GLU A 263 1.19 -6.81 -3.64
N TRP A 264 1.91 -7.72 -4.29
CA TRP A 264 1.44 -9.07 -4.56
C TRP A 264 2.21 -10.09 -3.72
N GLN A 265 1.54 -10.67 -2.72
CA GLN A 265 2.13 -11.67 -1.80
C GLN A 265 3.49 -11.22 -1.24
N ASN A 266 3.55 -10.00 -0.70
CA ASN A 266 4.74 -9.34 -0.15
C ASN A 266 5.78 -8.82 -1.17
N TYR A 267 5.58 -8.96 -2.48
CA TYR A 267 6.47 -8.33 -3.48
C TYR A 267 5.84 -7.06 -4.04
N ALA A 268 6.65 -6.00 -4.09
CA ALA A 268 6.23 -4.67 -4.49
C ALA A 268 6.31 -4.47 -6.01
N ALA A 269 5.38 -3.65 -6.51
CA ALA A 269 5.60 -2.81 -7.68
C ALA A 269 5.73 -1.35 -7.21
N ASP A 270 6.39 -0.53 -8.02
CA ASP A 270 6.61 0.89 -7.75
C ASP A 270 6.53 1.68 -9.06
N ILE A 271 5.48 2.46 -9.27
CA ILE A 271 5.20 3.03 -10.58
C ILE A 271 4.70 4.45 -10.41
N THR A 272 5.39 5.38 -11.07
CA THR A 272 5.00 6.77 -11.17
C THR A 272 4.61 7.15 -12.60
N ARG A 273 3.47 7.81 -12.75
CA ARG A 273 3.03 8.50 -13.97
C ARG A 273 2.60 9.92 -13.65
N THR A 274 3.05 10.86 -14.47
CA THR A 274 2.56 12.25 -14.43
C THR A 274 1.73 12.54 -15.68
N PHE A 275 0.57 13.17 -15.55
CA PHE A 275 -0.34 13.37 -16.67
C PHE A 275 -1.25 14.61 -16.48
N PRO A 276 -1.81 15.18 -17.57
CA PRO A 276 -2.63 16.37 -17.49
C PRO A 276 -4.03 16.06 -16.98
N ILE A 277 -4.46 16.76 -15.92
CA ILE A 277 -5.79 16.58 -15.32
C ILE A 277 -6.89 16.91 -16.35
N SER A 278 -6.66 17.92 -17.18
CA SER A 278 -7.57 18.35 -18.23
C SER A 278 -7.70 17.37 -19.40
N GLY A 279 -6.76 16.42 -19.52
CA GLY A 279 -6.59 15.54 -20.68
C GLY A 279 -5.70 16.11 -21.79
N ARG A 280 -5.10 17.30 -21.61
CA ARG A 280 -4.08 17.85 -22.52
C ARG A 280 -2.95 18.53 -21.78
N PHE A 281 -1.72 18.26 -22.19
CA PHE A 281 -0.57 18.98 -21.65
C PHE A 281 -0.58 20.44 -22.09
N THR A 282 -0.19 21.34 -21.19
CA THR A 282 0.24 22.69 -21.58
C THR A 282 1.58 22.61 -22.30
N GLN A 283 1.95 23.62 -23.09
CA GLN A 283 3.25 23.61 -23.78
C GLN A 283 4.43 23.47 -22.79
N LYS A 284 4.34 24.14 -21.64
CA LYS A 284 5.39 24.13 -20.61
C LYS A 284 5.45 22.79 -19.88
N SER A 285 4.31 22.26 -19.42
CA SER A 285 4.27 20.94 -18.79
C SER A 285 4.70 19.82 -19.74
N ARG A 286 4.30 19.90 -21.02
CA ARG A 286 4.75 18.96 -22.06
C ARG A 286 6.26 18.98 -22.23
N ALA A 287 6.86 20.17 -22.30
CA ALA A 287 8.30 20.30 -22.48
C ALA A 287 9.10 19.65 -21.33
N ILE A 288 8.64 19.82 -20.08
CA ILE A 288 9.26 19.14 -18.93
C ILE A 288 9.03 17.64 -18.99
N TYR A 289 7.83 17.21 -19.37
CA TYR A 289 7.50 15.79 -19.56
C TYR A 289 8.43 15.10 -20.56
N ASP A 290 8.65 15.72 -21.72
CA ASP A 290 9.51 15.17 -22.77
C ASP A 290 10.97 15.04 -22.30
N ILE A 291 11.47 16.00 -21.49
CA ILE A 291 12.80 15.91 -20.89
C ILE A 291 12.89 14.71 -19.95
N VAL A 292 11.92 14.53 -19.05
CA VAL A 292 11.91 13.42 -18.08
C VAL A 292 11.75 12.07 -18.79
N LEU A 293 10.91 11.99 -19.82
CA LEU A 293 10.75 10.79 -20.64
C LEU A 293 12.08 10.42 -21.34
N LYS A 294 12.83 11.43 -21.82
CA LYS A 294 14.17 11.23 -22.38
C LYS A 294 15.17 10.78 -21.32
N MET A 295 15.16 11.39 -20.14
CA MET A 295 16.01 10.96 -19.01
C MET A 295 15.78 9.48 -18.72
N GLN A 296 14.53 9.04 -18.65
CA GLN A 296 14.19 7.65 -18.35
C GLN A 296 14.62 6.71 -19.48
N THR A 297 14.27 7.04 -20.72
CA THR A 297 14.52 6.18 -21.88
C THR A 297 16.01 5.95 -22.09
N ASP A 298 16.82 7.02 -22.02
CA ASP A 298 18.26 6.93 -22.23
C ASP A 298 18.97 6.23 -21.07
N THR A 299 18.52 6.44 -19.82
CA THR A 299 19.12 5.76 -18.68
C THR A 299 18.80 4.26 -18.68
N ILE A 300 17.57 3.87 -19.01
CA ILE A 300 17.17 2.45 -19.18
C ILE A 300 18.02 1.77 -20.26
N ALA A 301 18.31 2.47 -21.37
CA ALA A 301 19.09 1.93 -22.48
C ALA A 301 20.54 1.56 -22.10
N GLU A 302 21.10 2.18 -21.06
CA GLU A 302 22.43 1.85 -20.54
C GLU A 302 22.45 0.62 -19.62
N LEU A 303 21.29 0.20 -19.12
CA LEU A 303 21.21 -0.82 -18.06
C LEU A 303 21.55 -2.21 -18.57
N ARG A 304 22.56 -2.79 -17.92
CA ARG A 304 23.08 -4.14 -18.10
C ARG A 304 23.91 -4.52 -16.87
N GLU A 305 24.26 -5.79 -16.74
CA GLU A 305 25.17 -6.25 -15.70
C GLU A 305 26.48 -5.44 -15.71
N GLY A 306 26.94 -5.07 -14.51
CA GLY A 306 28.20 -4.37 -14.31
C GLY A 306 28.14 -2.87 -14.62
N VAL A 307 27.01 -2.28 -15.03
CA VAL A 307 26.91 -0.82 -15.21
C VAL A 307 26.99 -0.11 -13.86
N SER A 308 27.72 1.00 -13.80
CA SER A 308 27.83 1.86 -12.62
C SER A 308 26.57 2.70 -12.45
N TRP A 309 25.82 2.51 -11.36
CA TRP A 309 24.59 3.25 -11.11
C TRP A 309 24.84 4.76 -10.93
N ASP A 310 25.96 5.11 -10.31
CA ASP A 310 26.40 6.51 -10.16
C ASP A 310 26.56 7.20 -11.53
N ASP A 311 27.08 6.48 -12.53
CA ASP A 311 27.26 7.02 -13.89
C ASP A 311 25.92 7.16 -14.63
N VAL A 312 24.99 6.22 -14.44
CA VAL A 312 23.62 6.31 -15.00
C VAL A 312 22.85 7.47 -14.36
N HIS A 313 23.01 7.68 -13.06
CA HIS A 313 22.45 8.83 -12.36
C HIS A 313 23.03 10.17 -12.89
N LEU A 314 24.34 10.24 -13.13
CA LEU A 314 24.96 11.40 -13.78
C LEU A 314 24.46 11.62 -15.21
N LEU A 315 24.16 10.56 -15.97
CA LEU A 315 23.54 10.67 -17.29
C LEU A 315 22.17 11.35 -17.21
N ALA A 316 21.33 10.98 -16.23
CA ALA A 316 20.04 11.64 -16.01
C ALA A 316 20.21 13.15 -15.76
N HIS A 317 21.17 13.56 -14.92
CA HIS A 317 21.46 14.97 -14.68
C HIS A 317 21.96 15.70 -15.93
N LYS A 318 22.81 15.08 -16.74
CA LYS A 318 23.28 15.68 -18.00
C LYS A 318 22.11 15.95 -18.95
N ILE A 319 21.18 15.00 -19.09
CA ILE A 319 19.98 15.16 -19.92
C ILE A 319 19.06 16.25 -19.36
N ALA A 320 18.87 16.29 -18.03
CA ALA A 320 18.10 17.36 -17.38
C ALA A 320 18.71 18.74 -17.64
N ILE A 321 20.03 18.88 -17.53
CA ILE A 321 20.74 20.14 -17.82
C ILE A 321 20.52 20.54 -19.29
N ASP A 322 20.70 19.63 -20.24
CA ASP A 322 20.52 19.90 -21.66
C ASP A 322 19.08 20.36 -21.97
N GLY A 323 18.09 19.70 -21.37
CA GLY A 323 16.68 20.05 -21.51
C GLY A 323 16.35 21.41 -20.91
N LEU A 324 16.78 21.68 -19.67
CA LEU A 324 16.50 22.94 -18.99
C LEU A 324 17.27 24.12 -19.62
N LEU A 325 18.44 23.89 -20.23
CA LEU A 325 19.13 24.87 -21.07
C LEU A 325 18.33 25.19 -22.34
N ALA A 326 17.76 24.18 -23.00
CA ALA A 326 16.94 24.37 -24.20
C ALA A 326 15.66 25.17 -23.91
N LEU A 327 15.12 25.07 -22.70
CA LEU A 327 13.97 25.87 -22.25
C LEU A 327 14.35 27.26 -21.72
N GLY A 328 15.65 27.56 -21.59
CA GLY A 328 16.15 28.81 -21.03
C GLY A 328 15.99 28.96 -19.51
N ILE A 329 15.54 27.91 -18.80
CA ILE A 329 15.47 27.88 -17.32
C ILE A 329 16.89 27.89 -16.75
N LEU A 330 17.78 27.10 -17.36
CA LEU A 330 19.21 27.18 -17.10
C LEU A 330 19.91 28.01 -18.19
N LYS A 331 21.06 28.58 -17.85
CA LYS A 331 21.92 29.34 -18.77
C LYS A 331 23.40 29.14 -18.44
N GLY A 332 24.27 29.38 -19.41
CA GLY A 332 25.73 29.22 -19.28
C GLY A 332 26.24 27.92 -19.88
N ASP A 333 27.43 27.48 -19.43
CA ASP A 333 28.05 26.25 -19.92
C ASP A 333 27.52 25.01 -19.20
N ARG A 334 27.20 23.97 -19.99
CA ARG A 334 26.67 22.69 -19.49
C ARG A 334 27.56 22.03 -18.44
N GLU A 335 28.86 21.99 -18.69
CA GLU A 335 29.79 21.29 -17.82
C GLU A 335 30.07 22.11 -16.54
N GLU A 336 30.01 23.44 -16.61
CA GLU A 336 30.02 24.32 -15.43
C GLU A 336 28.80 24.10 -14.54
N ILE A 337 27.60 24.03 -15.11
CA ILE A 337 26.36 23.74 -14.38
C ILE A 337 26.46 22.40 -13.64
N LEU A 338 26.92 21.36 -14.34
CA LEU A 338 27.10 20.03 -13.76
C LEU A 338 28.17 20.05 -12.66
N ARG A 339 29.32 20.71 -12.88
CA ARG A 339 30.37 20.86 -11.86
C ARG A 339 29.87 21.61 -10.63
N ALA A 340 29.04 22.63 -10.82
CA ALA A 340 28.46 23.40 -9.72
C ALA A 340 27.41 22.61 -8.92
N ARG A 341 26.85 21.52 -9.48
CA ARG A 341 25.74 20.72 -8.93
C ARG A 341 24.39 21.44 -8.97
N THR A 342 24.22 22.43 -9.83
CA THR A 342 22.98 23.24 -9.90
C THR A 342 21.76 22.40 -10.29
N SER A 343 21.95 21.32 -11.07
CA SER A 343 20.87 20.38 -11.43
C SER A 343 20.23 19.68 -10.23
N ALA A 344 20.90 19.59 -9.08
CA ALA A 344 20.35 19.02 -7.85
C ALA A 344 19.15 19.82 -7.31
N ALA A 345 19.00 21.09 -7.71
CA ALA A 345 17.82 21.88 -7.36
C ALA A 345 16.54 21.37 -8.03
N PHE A 346 16.66 20.73 -9.20
CA PHE A 346 15.56 20.27 -10.04
C PHE A 346 15.36 18.76 -9.99
N LEU A 347 16.42 17.99 -9.74
CA LEU A 347 16.38 16.55 -9.44
C LEU A 347 17.08 16.33 -8.09
N PRO A 348 16.35 16.40 -6.96
CA PRO A 348 16.94 16.35 -5.62
C PRO A 348 17.06 14.93 -5.03
N HIS A 349 16.52 13.91 -5.69
CA HIS A 349 16.54 12.52 -5.22
C HIS A 349 17.39 11.61 -6.13
N GLY A 350 17.65 10.39 -5.65
CA GLY A 350 18.35 9.38 -6.44
C GLY A 350 17.55 8.90 -7.65
N LEU A 351 18.23 8.43 -8.70
CA LEU A 351 17.58 7.95 -9.94
C LEU A 351 16.65 6.74 -9.74
N GLY A 352 16.81 6.01 -8.63
CA GLY A 352 16.06 4.80 -8.33
C GLY A 352 16.75 3.92 -7.30
N HIS A 353 16.13 2.77 -7.05
CA HIS A 353 16.48 1.87 -5.96
C HIS A 353 16.11 0.42 -6.27
N TYR A 354 16.73 -0.53 -5.57
CA TYR A 354 16.31 -1.91 -5.68
C TYR A 354 14.85 -2.08 -5.24
N LEU A 355 14.17 -3.03 -5.87
CA LEU A 355 12.76 -3.37 -5.64
C LEU A 355 12.62 -4.88 -5.45
N GLY A 356 11.80 -5.30 -4.49
CA GLY A 356 11.57 -6.72 -4.21
C GLY A 356 10.52 -6.93 -3.13
N LEU A 357 10.91 -7.56 -2.02
CA LEU A 357 10.03 -7.75 -0.85
C LEU A 357 9.67 -6.42 -0.15
N ASP A 358 10.50 -5.40 -0.34
CA ASP A 358 10.23 -4.03 0.07
C ASP A 358 10.30 -3.13 -1.16
N THR A 359 9.57 -2.00 -1.14
CA THR A 359 9.62 -0.96 -2.17
C THR A 359 11.04 -0.44 -2.32
N HIS A 360 11.61 0.07 -1.22
CA HIS A 360 13.04 0.31 -1.07
C HIS A 360 13.71 -0.98 -0.58
N ASP A 361 14.05 -1.88 -1.50
CA ASP A 361 14.67 -3.15 -1.18
C ASP A 361 16.12 -2.99 -0.71
N THR A 362 16.65 -4.05 -0.11
CA THR A 362 17.96 -4.03 0.55
C THR A 362 19.16 -4.23 -0.42
N GLY A 363 20.39 -4.20 0.11
CA GLY A 363 21.63 -4.44 -0.64
C GLY A 363 22.09 -3.30 -1.55
N GLY A 364 21.48 -2.11 -1.44
CA GLY A 364 21.86 -0.94 -2.22
C GLY A 364 23.08 -0.15 -1.68
N HIS A 365 23.46 -0.36 -0.42
CA HIS A 365 24.57 0.33 0.25
C HIS A 365 24.59 1.87 0.06
N PRO A 366 23.51 2.59 0.43
CA PRO A 366 23.47 4.04 0.32
C PRO A 366 24.56 4.70 1.16
N ASN A 367 25.05 5.86 0.69
CA ASN A 367 25.96 6.71 1.45
C ASN A 367 25.31 8.07 1.74
N TYR A 368 24.40 8.12 2.71
CA TYR A 368 23.73 9.37 3.09
C TYR A 368 24.67 10.42 3.72
N ALA A 369 25.88 10.01 4.13
CA ALA A 369 26.91 10.91 4.61
C ALA A 369 27.70 11.59 3.47
N ASP A 370 27.47 11.20 2.21
CA ASP A 370 28.08 11.85 1.05
C ASP A 370 27.75 13.35 1.06
N THR A 371 28.78 14.16 0.84
CA THR A 371 28.66 15.63 0.82
C THR A 371 28.27 16.15 -0.55
N ASP A 372 28.43 15.35 -1.61
CA ASP A 372 27.97 15.73 -2.95
C ASP A 372 26.44 15.55 -3.02
N PRO A 373 25.67 16.64 -3.26
CA PRO A 373 24.21 16.59 -3.23
C PRO A 373 23.60 15.69 -4.32
N LEU A 374 24.32 15.39 -5.42
CA LEU A 374 23.81 14.46 -6.42
C LEU A 374 23.77 13.03 -5.87
N PHE A 375 24.79 12.61 -5.12
CA PHE A 375 24.93 11.21 -4.72
C PHE A 375 24.38 10.90 -3.32
N ARG A 376 24.17 11.92 -2.49
CA ARG A 376 23.70 11.77 -1.10
C ARG A 376 22.43 10.93 -0.97
N TYR A 377 21.47 11.10 -1.87
CA TYR A 377 20.16 10.44 -1.78
C TYR A 377 20.05 9.18 -2.67
N LEU A 378 21.14 8.72 -3.29
CA LEU A 378 21.15 7.44 -3.98
C LEU A 378 21.00 6.28 -2.99
N ARG A 379 20.01 5.43 -3.25
CA ARG A 379 19.74 4.22 -2.47
C ARG A 379 20.56 3.01 -2.91
N VAL A 380 21.00 3.03 -4.17
CA VAL A 380 21.95 2.07 -4.74
C VAL A 380 23.23 2.81 -5.06
N ARG A 381 24.38 2.23 -4.72
CA ARG A 381 25.70 2.70 -5.15
C ARG A 381 26.41 1.55 -5.84
N ARG A 382 27.32 1.88 -6.77
CA ARG A 382 28.18 0.93 -7.51
C ARG A 382 27.44 0.15 -8.62
N ASN A 383 27.98 -1.02 -8.98
CA ASN A 383 27.63 -1.74 -10.18
C ASN A 383 26.39 -2.62 -9.97
N LEU A 384 25.47 -2.61 -10.95
CA LEU A 384 24.27 -3.44 -10.90
C LEU A 384 24.55 -4.90 -11.30
N PRO A 385 24.14 -5.90 -10.53
CA PRO A 385 24.28 -7.32 -10.90
C PRO A 385 23.13 -7.81 -11.79
N ALA A 386 23.38 -8.80 -12.65
CA ALA A 386 22.30 -9.47 -13.38
C ALA A 386 21.33 -10.16 -12.42
N GLY A 387 20.03 -10.05 -12.68
CA GLY A 387 18.96 -10.62 -11.85
C GLY A 387 18.44 -9.66 -10.77
N SER A 388 19.07 -8.50 -10.54
CA SER A 388 18.46 -7.47 -9.70
C SER A 388 17.31 -6.76 -10.40
N VAL A 389 16.33 -6.30 -9.63
CA VAL A 389 15.25 -5.41 -10.10
C VAL A 389 15.46 -4.04 -9.47
N ILE A 390 15.46 -2.99 -10.28
CA ILE A 390 15.71 -1.60 -9.89
C ILE A 390 14.63 -0.68 -10.47
N THR A 391 14.20 0.34 -9.73
CA THR A 391 13.37 1.42 -10.27
C THR A 391 14.22 2.36 -11.13
N VAL A 392 13.62 2.95 -12.17
CA VAL A 392 14.21 4.05 -12.93
C VAL A 392 13.20 5.18 -12.97
N GLU A 393 13.40 6.15 -12.09
CA GLU A 393 12.42 7.16 -11.69
C GLU A 393 12.93 8.61 -11.83
N PRO A 394 13.55 9.01 -12.95
CA PRO A 394 13.97 10.41 -13.10
C PRO A 394 12.79 11.36 -12.93
N GLY A 395 13.09 12.56 -12.43
CA GLY A 395 12.11 13.63 -12.32
C GLY A 395 12.71 15.02 -12.39
N ILE A 396 11.86 16.00 -12.70
CA ILE A 396 12.17 17.43 -12.63
C ILE A 396 11.08 18.09 -11.80
N TYR A 397 11.48 18.80 -10.75
CA TYR A 397 10.60 19.42 -9.76
C TYR A 397 10.87 20.92 -9.64
N PHE A 398 9.80 21.68 -9.54
CA PHE A 398 9.78 23.11 -9.29
C PHE A 398 9.39 23.37 -7.83
N CYS A 399 10.22 22.89 -6.90
CA CYS A 399 10.00 23.06 -5.47
C CYS A 399 10.60 24.38 -4.98
N GLU A 400 9.77 25.34 -4.58
CA GLU A 400 10.24 26.66 -4.12
C GLU A 400 11.22 26.56 -2.93
N PHE A 401 10.97 25.67 -1.98
CA PHE A 401 11.83 25.49 -0.81
C PHE A 401 13.23 24.97 -1.15
N ILE A 402 13.35 24.22 -2.25
CA ILE A 402 14.63 23.67 -2.73
C ILE A 402 15.32 24.68 -3.65
N ILE A 403 14.60 25.31 -4.58
CA ILE A 403 15.20 26.15 -5.63
C ILE A 403 15.53 27.55 -5.11
N ARG A 404 14.72 28.16 -4.24
CA ARG A 404 14.97 29.53 -3.75
C ARG A 404 16.34 29.70 -3.06
N PRO A 405 16.86 28.74 -2.26
CA PRO A 405 18.25 28.78 -1.80
C PRO A 405 19.30 28.85 -2.92
N TYR A 406 19.10 28.14 -4.03
CA TYR A 406 20.01 28.16 -5.18
C TYR A 406 19.98 29.51 -5.92
N LEU A 407 18.83 30.21 -5.92
CA LEU A 407 18.72 31.56 -6.47
C LEU A 407 19.48 32.61 -5.64
N LYS A 408 19.74 32.34 -4.36
CA LYS A 408 20.45 33.26 -3.45
C LYS A 408 21.96 33.04 -3.44
N ASP A 409 22.43 31.83 -3.74
CA ASP A 409 23.85 31.51 -3.78
C ASP A 409 24.47 31.92 -5.14
N PRO A 410 25.43 32.87 -5.20
CA PRO A 410 26.07 33.28 -6.45
C PRO A 410 26.70 32.12 -7.24
N LYS A 411 27.10 31.04 -6.58
CA LYS A 411 27.60 29.82 -7.23
C LYS A 411 26.56 29.22 -8.17
N HIS A 412 25.28 29.30 -7.81
CA HIS A 412 24.17 28.66 -8.51
C HIS A 412 23.33 29.67 -9.29
N ALA A 413 23.06 30.84 -8.71
CA ALA A 413 22.21 31.88 -9.26
C ALA A 413 22.65 32.34 -10.66
N GLN A 414 23.95 32.34 -10.94
CA GLN A 414 24.48 32.69 -12.27
C GLN A 414 23.98 31.77 -13.40
N PHE A 415 23.61 30.53 -13.06
CA PHE A 415 23.18 29.50 -14.00
C PHE A 415 21.66 29.37 -14.15
N ILE A 416 20.87 30.07 -13.35
CA ILE A 416 19.41 29.98 -13.36
C ILE A 416 18.82 31.30 -13.86
N ASP A 417 17.92 31.24 -14.83
CA ASP A 417 17.14 32.40 -15.24
C ASP A 417 15.83 32.48 -14.46
N GLU A 418 15.82 33.28 -13.39
CA GLU A 418 14.67 33.40 -12.50
C GLU A 418 13.39 33.85 -13.23
N LYS A 419 13.50 34.69 -14.26
CA LYS A 419 12.33 35.15 -15.01
C LYS A 419 11.69 34.04 -15.82
N VAL A 420 12.51 33.17 -16.41
CA VAL A 420 12.01 32.00 -17.15
C VAL A 420 11.51 30.94 -16.16
N LEU A 421 12.22 30.72 -15.06
CA LEU A 421 11.82 29.80 -13.99
C LEU A 421 10.43 30.14 -13.43
N ASP A 422 10.12 31.42 -13.24
CA ASP A 422 8.85 31.89 -12.69
C ASP A 422 7.62 31.42 -13.48
N GLU A 423 7.83 31.03 -14.73
CA GLU A 423 6.80 30.52 -15.62
C GLU A 423 6.45 29.04 -15.42
N TYR A 424 7.22 28.29 -14.60
CA TYR A 424 7.12 26.83 -14.46
C TYR A 424 6.66 26.35 -13.08
N TRP A 425 6.45 27.24 -12.10
CA TRP A 425 6.05 26.83 -10.74
C TRP A 425 4.80 25.95 -10.71
N ASP A 426 3.81 26.23 -11.57
CA ASP A 426 2.56 25.48 -11.62
C ASP A 426 2.65 24.11 -12.33
N VAL A 427 3.78 23.82 -12.99
CA VAL A 427 4.10 22.45 -13.42
C VAL A 427 4.24 21.54 -12.19
N GLY A 428 4.73 22.09 -11.08
CA GLY A 428 4.96 21.35 -9.84
C GLY A 428 6.10 20.35 -9.98
N GLY A 429 5.82 19.17 -10.54
CA GLY A 429 6.83 18.14 -10.76
C GLY A 429 6.39 17.12 -11.78
N VAL A 430 7.36 16.58 -12.50
CA VAL A 430 7.17 15.41 -13.38
C VAL A 430 8.14 14.32 -12.95
N ARG A 431 7.60 13.14 -12.67
CA ARG A 431 8.36 11.89 -12.50
C ARG A 431 7.74 10.80 -13.39
N ILE A 432 8.60 9.98 -13.98
CA ILE A 432 8.20 8.80 -14.75
C ILE A 432 9.04 7.64 -14.25
N GLU A 433 8.39 6.58 -13.78
CA GLU A 433 9.06 5.48 -13.09
C GLU A 433 8.60 4.11 -13.59
N ASP A 434 9.58 3.24 -13.82
CA ASP A 434 9.38 1.86 -14.25
C ASP A 434 10.25 0.90 -13.41
N ASN A 435 9.84 -0.36 -13.34
CA ASN A 435 10.56 -1.44 -12.66
C ASN A 435 11.36 -2.26 -13.66
N ILE A 436 12.68 -2.25 -13.54
CA ILE A 436 13.59 -2.78 -14.55
C ILE A 436 14.37 -3.98 -13.99
N LEU A 437 14.24 -5.14 -14.65
CA LEU A 437 15.08 -6.31 -14.40
C LEU A 437 16.39 -6.18 -15.17
N ILE A 438 17.51 -6.21 -14.45
CA ILE A 438 18.85 -6.21 -15.03
C ILE A 438 19.19 -7.60 -15.57
N THR A 439 19.72 -7.67 -16.79
CA THR A 439 20.20 -8.90 -17.42
C THR A 439 21.68 -8.77 -17.76
N LYS A 440 22.31 -9.87 -18.17
CA LYS A 440 23.74 -9.88 -18.53
C LYS A 440 24.08 -8.84 -19.60
N ASP A 441 23.27 -8.81 -20.65
CA ASP A 441 23.56 -8.03 -21.87
C ASP A 441 22.63 -6.80 -22.04
N GLY A 442 21.79 -6.49 -21.05
CA GLY A 442 20.80 -5.44 -21.16
C GLY A 442 19.81 -5.42 -19.99
N SER A 443 18.59 -4.99 -20.24
CA SER A 443 17.52 -4.95 -19.24
C SER A 443 16.16 -5.34 -19.81
N VAL A 444 15.21 -5.63 -18.92
CA VAL A 444 13.81 -5.91 -19.27
C VAL A 444 12.93 -5.03 -18.41
N ASN A 445 12.11 -4.21 -19.04
CA ASN A 445 11.09 -3.44 -18.35
C ASN A 445 9.91 -4.34 -17.94
N LEU A 446 9.59 -4.36 -16.65
CA LEU A 446 8.48 -5.13 -16.08
C LEU A 446 7.18 -4.32 -16.02
N THR A 447 7.26 -3.02 -16.23
CA THR A 447 6.14 -2.08 -16.17
C THR A 447 5.52 -1.89 -17.56
N ASP A 448 4.22 -2.16 -17.68
CA ASP A 448 3.45 -2.06 -18.94
C ASP A 448 2.55 -0.81 -19.00
N VAL A 449 2.74 0.13 -18.07
CA VAL A 449 1.91 1.34 -17.98
C VAL A 449 2.32 2.35 -19.05
N VAL A 450 1.33 2.93 -19.72
CA VAL A 450 1.53 3.94 -20.76
C VAL A 450 2.30 5.15 -20.22
N LYS A 451 3.31 5.59 -20.96
CA LYS A 451 4.11 6.82 -20.70
C LYS A 451 4.35 7.66 -21.96
N ASP A 452 3.77 7.24 -23.08
CA ASP A 452 3.74 8.07 -24.28
C ASP A 452 2.70 9.19 -24.07
N PRO A 453 3.08 10.46 -24.22
CA PRO A 453 2.20 11.57 -23.85
C PRO A 453 0.95 11.64 -24.74
N GLU A 454 1.05 11.28 -26.03
CA GLU A 454 -0.11 11.22 -26.93
C GLU A 454 -1.08 10.09 -26.51
N GLU A 455 -0.57 8.92 -26.13
CA GLU A 455 -1.41 7.84 -25.61
C GLU A 455 -2.06 8.19 -24.26
N LEU A 456 -1.34 8.88 -23.37
CA LEU A 456 -1.91 9.38 -22.10
C LEU A 456 -3.08 10.34 -22.36
N GLU A 457 -2.90 11.34 -23.21
CA GLU A 457 -3.97 12.28 -23.59
C GLU A 457 -5.18 11.55 -24.19
N LYS A 458 -4.93 10.52 -25.02
CA LYS A 458 -5.99 9.72 -25.65
C LYS A 458 -6.82 8.95 -24.63
N ILE A 459 -6.17 8.29 -23.66
CA ILE A 459 -6.85 7.55 -22.58
C ILE A 459 -7.70 8.51 -21.74
N ILE A 460 -7.11 9.62 -21.29
CA ILE A 460 -7.79 10.59 -20.40
C ILE A 460 -8.97 11.27 -21.13
N SER A 461 -8.84 11.52 -22.43
CA SER A 461 -9.89 12.14 -23.24
C SER A 461 -11.03 11.19 -23.61
N GLY A 462 -10.95 9.89 -23.24
CA GLY A 462 -11.94 8.88 -23.61
C GLY A 462 -11.93 8.48 -25.09
N GLY A 463 -10.81 8.74 -25.79
CA GLY A 463 -10.65 8.33 -27.17
C GLY A 463 -10.56 6.81 -27.26
N ALA A 464 -11.39 6.19 -28.11
CA ALA A 464 -11.27 4.76 -28.40
C ALA A 464 -9.83 4.45 -28.84
N LEU A 465 -9.17 3.52 -28.15
CA LEU A 465 -7.91 2.96 -28.59
C LEU A 465 -8.17 2.16 -29.87
N GLU A 466 -8.14 2.81 -31.02
CA GLU A 466 -7.96 2.10 -32.29
C GLU A 466 -6.68 1.26 -32.19
N GLY A 467 -6.82 -0.06 -32.11
CA GLY A 467 -5.75 -1.01 -32.37
C GLY A 467 -4.75 -1.30 -31.25
N ALA A 468 -4.94 -0.83 -30.01
CA ALA A 468 -4.15 -1.36 -28.89
C ALA A 468 -4.73 -2.72 -28.48
N THR A 469 -4.37 -3.78 -29.20
CA THR A 469 -4.47 -5.13 -28.64
C THR A 469 -3.71 -5.11 -27.33
N TYR A 470 -4.43 -5.32 -26.22
CA TYR A 470 -3.84 -5.77 -24.98
C TYR A 470 -3.10 -7.06 -25.31
N VAL A 471 -1.79 -6.97 -25.57
CA VAL A 471 -0.95 -8.16 -25.73
C VAL A 471 -0.67 -8.63 -24.31
N ALA A 472 -1.64 -9.34 -23.73
CA ALA A 472 -1.26 -10.51 -22.95
C ALA A 472 -0.36 -11.32 -23.90
N SER A 473 0.90 -11.53 -23.55
CA SER A 473 1.88 -12.20 -24.40
C SER A 473 1.49 -13.65 -24.66
N GLN A 474 0.55 -13.86 -25.58
CA GLN A 474 0.45 -15.06 -26.39
C GLN A 474 0.85 -14.64 -27.80
N ARG A 475 2.16 -14.57 -28.04
CA ARG A 475 2.66 -14.54 -29.40
C ARG A 475 2.43 -15.92 -30.01
N THR A 476 1.71 -15.93 -31.11
CA THR A 476 1.53 -17.06 -32.01
C THR A 476 2.89 -17.68 -32.34
N VAL A 477 3.00 -18.99 -32.16
CA VAL A 477 4.13 -19.81 -32.62
C VAL A 477 4.26 -19.61 -34.13
N ILE A 478 5.27 -18.87 -34.57
CA ILE A 478 5.76 -18.94 -35.93
C ILE A 478 6.67 -20.15 -35.97
N ASP A 479 6.20 -21.22 -36.61
CA ASP A 479 7.02 -22.39 -36.91
C ASP A 479 8.34 -21.94 -37.58
N PRO A 480 9.51 -22.41 -37.11
CA PRO A 480 10.76 -22.14 -37.80
C PRO A 480 10.73 -22.81 -39.18
N PRO A 481 11.21 -22.15 -40.25
CA PRO A 481 11.23 -22.77 -41.56
C PRO A 481 12.14 -24.00 -41.53
N SER A 482 11.55 -25.15 -41.83
CA SER A 482 12.26 -26.42 -41.98
C SER A 482 13.47 -26.25 -42.89
N ARG A 483 14.66 -26.60 -42.39
CA ARG A 483 15.90 -26.69 -43.16
C ARG A 483 15.76 -27.80 -44.20
N ARG A 484 15.38 -27.47 -45.43
CA ARG A 484 15.61 -28.33 -46.60
C ARG A 484 17.02 -28.10 -47.16
N ARG A 485 17.72 -29.21 -47.42
CA ARG A 485 19.06 -29.25 -48.02
C ARG A 485 19.07 -28.55 -49.40
N PRO A 486 20.17 -27.91 -49.81
CA PRO A 486 20.28 -27.33 -51.14
C PRO A 486 20.63 -28.41 -52.18
N ALA A 487 19.94 -28.37 -53.32
CA ALA A 487 20.43 -28.91 -54.59
C ALA A 487 20.72 -27.72 -55.54
N PRO A 488 21.72 -27.82 -56.43
CA PRO A 488 22.36 -26.65 -57.02
C PRO A 488 21.79 -26.27 -58.39
N GLY A 489 21.87 -24.97 -58.71
CA GLY A 489 22.05 -24.49 -60.09
C GLY A 489 20.97 -23.53 -60.60
N GLY A 490 21.40 -22.40 -61.16
CA GLY A 490 20.61 -21.58 -62.08
C GLY A 490 20.69 -20.07 -61.83
N ARG A 491 21.36 -19.34 -62.73
CA ARG A 491 21.49 -17.87 -62.80
C ARG A 491 20.23 -17.19 -63.41
N PRO A 492 20.13 -15.85 -63.39
CA PRO A 492 18.87 -15.09 -63.36
C PRO A 492 18.44 -14.46 -64.71
N ASP A 493 17.16 -14.06 -64.83
CA ASP A 493 16.63 -13.10 -65.82
C ASP A 493 15.27 -12.55 -65.29
N SER A 494 15.14 -11.28 -64.91
CA SER A 494 14.80 -10.03 -65.66
C SER A 494 13.30 -9.75 -65.90
N ARG A 495 12.89 -8.51 -65.51
CA ARG A 495 11.76 -7.66 -65.96
C ARG A 495 10.33 -8.23 -65.72
N THR A 496 9.36 -7.48 -65.19
CA THR A 496 8.64 -6.39 -65.89
C THR A 496 7.63 -5.67 -64.94
N LEU A 497 7.31 -4.41 -65.28
CA LEU A 497 6.43 -3.40 -64.68
C LEU A 497 4.93 -3.77 -64.51
N GLY A 498 4.22 -3.01 -63.63
CA GLY A 498 3.07 -2.19 -64.09
C GLY A 498 1.76 -2.11 -63.28
N PHE A 499 1.48 -0.90 -62.75
CA PHE A 499 0.20 -0.14 -62.68
C PHE A 499 -1.06 -0.58 -61.85
N THR A 500 -1.30 0.20 -60.78
CA THR A 500 -2.52 0.94 -60.31
C THR A 500 -3.98 0.61 -60.74
N ASN A 501 -4.85 0.65 -59.71
CA ASN A 501 -6.02 1.56 -59.47
C ASN A 501 -7.49 1.05 -59.49
N VAL A 502 -8.23 1.51 -58.44
CA VAL A 502 -9.64 1.97 -58.34
C VAL A 502 -10.71 1.09 -57.63
N CYS A 503 -11.43 1.80 -56.75
CA CYS A 503 -12.56 1.51 -55.85
C CYS A 503 -13.87 1.04 -56.49
N LEU A 504 -14.81 0.55 -55.66
CA LEU A 504 -16.26 0.80 -55.78
C LEU A 504 -17.02 0.53 -54.46
N LEU A 505 -18.05 1.35 -54.22
CA LEU A 505 -18.95 1.43 -53.06
C LEU A 505 -20.39 1.37 -53.62
N ALA A 506 -21.34 0.71 -52.95
CA ALA A 506 -22.77 0.83 -53.25
C ALA A 506 -23.63 0.53 -52.02
N GLY A 507 -24.63 1.37 -51.77
CA GLY A 507 -25.65 1.23 -50.71
C GLY A 507 -27.06 0.99 -51.28
N TRP A 508 -28.01 0.67 -50.38
CA TRP A 508 -29.45 0.62 -50.69
C TRP A 508 -30.29 0.99 -49.45
N LEU A 509 -31.48 1.54 -49.70
CA LEU A 509 -32.36 2.28 -48.78
C LEU A 509 -33.79 1.70 -48.91
N GLY A 510 -34.59 1.65 -47.82
CA GLY A 510 -36.02 1.30 -47.89
C GLY A 510 -36.78 1.34 -46.56
N HIS A 511 -37.85 2.16 -46.50
CA HIS A 511 -38.81 2.40 -45.39
C HIS A 511 -40.02 1.43 -45.39
N HIS A 512 -40.62 1.10 -44.22
CA HIS A 512 -42.08 1.23 -43.86
C HIS A 512 -42.47 0.59 -42.49
N VAL A 513 -42.84 1.45 -41.52
CA VAL A 513 -44.07 1.56 -40.68
C VAL A 513 -44.90 0.31 -40.20
N LEU A 514 -45.09 0.25 -38.87
CA LEU A 514 -46.20 -0.23 -37.98
C LEU A 514 -46.43 -1.72 -37.59
N ALA A 515 -46.50 -1.89 -36.25
CA ALA A 515 -47.43 -2.70 -35.42
C ALA A 515 -46.97 -4.05 -34.79
N GLN A 516 -46.89 -3.98 -33.44
CA GLN A 516 -47.36 -4.91 -32.40
C GLN A 516 -46.69 -6.28 -32.10
N GLU A 517 -46.50 -6.44 -30.79
CA GLU A 517 -46.61 -7.63 -29.91
C GLU A 517 -45.39 -8.54 -29.64
N GLU A 518 -44.97 -8.45 -28.36
CA GLU A 518 -44.59 -9.46 -27.35
C GLU A 518 -43.66 -10.66 -27.65
N GLU A 519 -42.89 -10.98 -26.60
CA GLU A 519 -42.09 -12.18 -26.33
C GLU A 519 -40.86 -12.50 -27.22
N GLU A 520 -39.66 -12.26 -26.68
CA GLU A 520 -38.67 -13.34 -26.49
C GLU A 520 -37.39 -12.81 -25.80
N ALA A 521 -37.27 -13.10 -24.51
CA ALA A 521 -36.04 -13.01 -23.73
C ALA A 521 -35.80 -14.35 -23.00
N VAL A 522 -35.56 -15.43 -23.76
CA VAL A 522 -35.06 -16.70 -23.20
C VAL A 522 -34.16 -17.40 -24.21
N SER A 523 -32.87 -17.06 -24.23
CA SER A 523 -31.80 -18.00 -24.64
C SER A 523 -30.44 -17.34 -24.43
N ARG A 524 -29.71 -17.78 -23.39
CA ARG A 524 -28.23 -17.88 -23.28
C ARG A 524 -27.77 -17.99 -21.82
N VAL A 525 -28.27 -18.98 -21.10
CA VAL A 525 -27.55 -19.61 -19.98
C VAL A 525 -27.94 -21.07 -19.99
N PHE A 526 -27.10 -21.95 -20.56
CA PHE A 526 -26.94 -23.34 -20.14
C PHE A 526 -25.79 -23.96 -20.95
N GLY A 527 -24.72 -24.29 -20.26
CA GLY A 527 -23.59 -25.03 -20.79
C GLY A 527 -22.68 -25.44 -19.64
N PHE A 528 -22.84 -26.71 -19.22
CA PHE A 528 -21.97 -27.50 -18.35
C PHE A 528 -22.15 -27.38 -16.83
N ALA A 529 -23.15 -28.12 -16.36
CA ALA A 529 -23.05 -28.89 -15.12
C ALA A 529 -23.02 -30.39 -15.49
N GLU A 530 -21.85 -31.02 -15.38
CA GLU A 530 -21.71 -32.46 -15.14
C GLU A 530 -20.52 -32.63 -14.18
N ILE A 531 -20.66 -33.56 -13.22
CA ILE A 531 -19.72 -33.90 -12.14
C ILE A 531 -19.97 -33.14 -10.83
N LEU A 532 -21.03 -33.55 -10.11
CA LEU A 532 -21.00 -34.07 -8.73
C LEU A 532 -22.42 -33.95 -8.13
N GLY A 533 -23.24 -34.96 -8.43
CA GLY A 533 -24.36 -35.27 -7.56
C GLY A 533 -23.85 -35.93 -6.30
N HIS A 534 -24.09 -35.32 -5.14
CA HIS A 534 -24.56 -35.92 -3.87
C HIS A 534 -24.57 -34.82 -2.80
N TYR A 535 -25.59 -34.83 -1.94
CA TYR A 535 -25.97 -33.83 -0.92
C TYR A 535 -26.97 -32.75 -1.39
N ALA A 536 -28.15 -33.21 -1.83
CA ALA A 536 -29.39 -32.49 -1.55
C ALA A 536 -29.89 -32.94 -0.18
N ASP A 537 -29.87 -32.05 0.81
CA ASP A 537 -30.97 -31.89 1.76
C ASP A 537 -30.75 -30.66 2.66
N LYS A 538 -31.81 -29.83 2.73
CA LYS A 538 -32.04 -28.67 3.60
C LYS A 538 -31.43 -27.33 3.14
N PHE A 539 -32.25 -26.52 2.48
CA PHE A 539 -32.78 -25.27 3.04
C PHE A 539 -33.81 -24.68 2.04
N ALA A 540 -35.07 -24.61 2.46
CA ALA A 540 -36.14 -23.94 1.71
C ALA A 540 -36.21 -22.47 2.15
N ALA A 541 -36.07 -21.54 1.20
CA ALA A 541 -36.38 -20.13 1.39
C ALA A 541 -37.73 -19.84 0.71
N SER A 542 -38.70 -19.38 1.50
CA SER A 542 -40.03 -18.98 1.03
C SER A 542 -40.01 -17.50 0.66
N ILE A 543 -40.29 -17.19 -0.61
CA ILE A 543 -40.61 -15.86 -1.11
C ILE A 543 -42.13 -15.69 -1.01
N PHE A 544 -42.62 -14.62 -0.37
CA PHE A 544 -44.02 -14.20 -0.46
C PHE A 544 -44.10 -12.86 -1.19
N LEU A 545 -44.76 -12.87 -2.34
CA LEU A 545 -45.25 -11.71 -3.06
C LEU A 545 -46.60 -11.30 -2.47
N GLY A 546 -46.77 -10.00 -2.21
CA GLY A 546 -48.05 -9.40 -1.86
C GLY A 546 -48.09 -7.96 -2.39
N GLY A 547 -48.57 -7.79 -3.62
CA GLY A 547 -48.93 -6.49 -4.16
C GLY A 547 -50.35 -6.12 -3.73
N CYS A 548 -50.55 -4.86 -3.35
CA CYS A 548 -51.83 -4.19 -3.43
C CYS A 548 -51.63 -2.86 -4.15
N ASP A 549 -52.27 -2.79 -5.29
CA ASP A 549 -52.39 -1.67 -6.21
C ASP A 549 -53.42 -0.67 -5.66
N ASN A 550 -53.15 0.63 -5.79
CA ASN A 550 -54.17 1.68 -5.87
C ASN A 550 -53.51 2.94 -6.44
N GLY A 551 -53.71 3.13 -7.73
CA GLY A 551 -53.12 4.18 -8.52
C GLY A 551 -53.59 5.59 -8.17
N THR A 552 -52.74 6.55 -8.49
CA THR A 552 -53.04 7.70 -9.35
C THR A 552 -51.69 8.26 -9.82
N GLY A 553 -51.58 8.53 -11.14
CA GLY A 553 -50.31 8.84 -11.79
C GLY A 553 -49.75 10.22 -11.47
N TYR A 554 -48.44 10.38 -11.67
CA TYR A 554 -47.79 11.42 -12.48
C TYR A 554 -46.26 11.23 -12.44
N ASP A 555 -45.66 11.36 -13.62
CA ASP A 555 -44.25 11.56 -14.02
C ASP A 555 -43.09 10.76 -13.41
N ALA A 556 -42.45 10.02 -14.32
CA ALA A 556 -41.17 9.35 -14.18
C ALA A 556 -40.02 10.36 -14.12
N HIS A 557 -39.26 10.35 -13.01
CA HIS A 557 -37.80 10.56 -12.92
C HIS A 557 -37.41 10.50 -11.44
N ARG A 558 -36.93 9.34 -10.96
CA ARG A 558 -36.02 9.21 -9.80
C ARG A 558 -35.71 7.73 -9.52
N ILE A 559 -34.48 7.33 -9.86
CA ILE A 559 -33.83 6.13 -9.35
C ILE A 559 -33.41 6.45 -7.91
N TRP A 560 -33.91 5.72 -6.92
CA TRP A 560 -33.45 5.82 -5.54
C TRP A 560 -32.25 4.91 -5.33
N ILE A 561 -31.10 5.51 -5.06
CA ILE A 561 -29.92 4.86 -4.50
C ILE A 561 -30.09 4.90 -2.98
N CYS A 562 -30.18 3.74 -2.33
CA CYS A 562 -30.02 3.63 -0.88
C CYS A 562 -28.55 3.85 -0.56
N ASN A 563 -28.25 4.92 0.18
CA ASN A 563 -26.93 5.20 0.72
C ASN A 563 -26.99 4.94 2.23
N ASP A 564 -26.37 3.86 2.68
CA ASP A 564 -26.03 3.66 4.08
C ASP A 564 -24.75 4.46 4.34
N ASN A 565 -24.89 5.51 5.14
CA ASN A 565 -23.88 6.15 6.02
C ASN A 565 -24.19 7.65 6.14
N LEU A 566 -24.64 8.08 7.31
CA LEU A 566 -24.41 9.45 7.79
C LEU A 566 -24.00 9.43 9.26
N PRO A 567 -23.14 10.38 9.68
CA PRO A 567 -22.31 10.32 10.87
C PRO A 567 -22.98 10.95 12.09
N SER A 568 -22.55 10.56 13.28
CA SER A 568 -22.78 11.31 14.52
C SER A 568 -21.94 12.60 14.51
N THR A 569 -22.60 13.75 14.57
CA THR A 569 -21.98 15.04 14.93
C THR A 569 -22.07 15.25 16.44
N PRO A 570 -20.96 15.44 17.17
CA PRO A 570 -20.99 16.10 18.48
C PRO A 570 -20.98 17.61 18.28
N GLY A 571 -22.09 18.27 18.57
CA GLY A 571 -22.15 19.73 18.72
C GLY A 571 -21.73 20.13 20.13
N TYR A 572 -20.69 20.96 20.23
CA TYR A 572 -20.33 21.66 21.47
C TYR A 572 -21.44 22.65 21.86
N LEU A 573 -21.80 22.66 23.15
CA LEU A 573 -22.60 23.70 23.79
C LEU A 573 -21.65 24.80 24.24
N ASP A 574 -21.76 25.98 23.62
CA ASP A 574 -21.42 27.24 24.27
C ASP A 574 -22.73 28.04 24.45
N GLY A 575 -22.90 28.60 25.64
CA GLY A 575 -24.18 29.08 26.15
C GLY A 575 -24.68 30.36 25.46
N ASP A 576 -26.01 30.48 25.45
CA ASP A 576 -26.81 31.69 25.21
C ASP A 576 -27.04 32.18 23.76
N ALA A 577 -27.80 31.39 22.98
CA ALA A 577 -28.60 31.89 21.84
C ALA A 577 -29.86 31.01 21.55
N PRO A 578 -30.97 31.58 21.05
CA PRO A 578 -32.32 30.99 21.17
C PRO A 578 -32.64 29.87 20.17
N HIS A 579 -33.54 28.98 20.61
CA HIS A 579 -34.06 27.79 19.93
C HIS A 579 -34.36 27.95 18.43
N GLY A 580 -33.62 27.23 17.60
CA GLY A 580 -33.98 26.93 16.21
C GLY A 580 -34.69 25.56 16.12
N ASN A 581 -35.81 25.50 15.42
CA ASN A 581 -36.49 24.25 15.08
C ASN A 581 -35.69 23.50 14.00
N TYR A 582 -35.33 22.24 14.25
CA TYR A 582 -34.69 21.37 13.25
C TYR A 582 -35.70 20.37 12.69
N THR A 583 -35.76 20.22 11.37
CA THR A 583 -36.59 19.21 10.68
C THR A 583 -35.72 17.99 10.36
N VAL A 584 -35.99 16.85 10.99
CA VAL A 584 -35.29 15.57 10.74
C VAL A 584 -36.19 14.68 9.89
N ASN A 585 -35.75 14.32 8.69
CA ASN A 585 -36.57 13.59 7.71
C ASN A 585 -36.47 12.06 7.80
N ASN A 586 -35.63 11.50 8.67
CA ASN A 586 -35.58 10.06 8.98
C ASN A 586 -34.97 9.87 10.38
N VAL A 587 -35.60 9.06 11.24
CA VAL A 587 -35.08 8.71 12.57
C VAL A 587 -34.98 7.19 12.67
N VAL A 588 -33.78 6.67 12.91
CA VAL A 588 -33.55 5.30 13.39
C VAL A 588 -32.91 5.43 14.77
N MET A 589 -33.61 5.02 15.83
CA MET A 589 -33.09 5.09 17.20
C MET A 589 -32.57 3.72 17.62
N SER A 590 -31.24 3.57 17.73
CA SER A 590 -30.63 2.49 18.50
C SER A 590 -30.31 3.01 19.90
N CYS A 591 -30.72 2.28 20.95
CA CYS A 591 -30.46 2.66 22.34
C CYS A 591 -28.98 2.90 22.61
N ALA A 592 -28.60 4.16 22.83
CA ALA A 592 -27.36 4.52 23.51
C ALA A 592 -27.59 5.81 24.33
N TYR A 593 -27.53 5.63 25.65
CA TYR A 593 -27.26 6.60 26.73
C TYR A 593 -27.76 8.06 26.58
N THR A 594 -28.99 8.31 27.05
CA THR A 594 -29.39 9.61 27.62
C THR A 594 -30.26 9.35 28.86
N GLU A 595 -29.88 9.88 30.04
CA GLU A 595 -30.63 9.69 31.30
C GLU A 595 -31.72 10.75 31.54
N ASP A 596 -32.10 11.55 30.53
CA ASP A 596 -33.12 12.60 30.68
C ASP A 596 -34.49 12.17 30.12
N PRO A 597 -35.46 11.79 30.98
CA PRO A 597 -36.81 11.39 30.57
C PRO A 597 -37.71 12.57 30.16
N SER A 598 -37.22 13.82 30.15
CA SER A 598 -38.00 15.01 29.79
C SER A 598 -38.02 15.32 28.29
N LEU A 599 -37.29 14.57 27.47
CA LEU A 599 -37.23 14.75 26.02
C LEU A 599 -38.47 14.12 25.33
N GLU A 600 -39.28 14.96 24.67
CA GLU A 600 -40.42 14.54 23.84
C GLU A 600 -40.11 14.73 22.35
N VAL A 601 -40.45 13.74 21.52
CA VAL A 601 -40.37 13.86 20.05
C VAL A 601 -41.77 14.13 19.49
N THR A 602 -41.89 15.13 18.61
CA THR A 602 -43.13 15.46 17.90
C THR A 602 -42.94 15.23 16.41
N LEU A 603 -43.81 14.44 15.79
CA LEU A 603 -43.78 14.14 14.35
C LEU A 603 -44.57 15.21 13.56
N THR A 604 -43.93 15.84 12.58
CA THR A 604 -44.47 17.01 11.87
C THR A 604 -44.75 16.79 10.38
N GLN A 605 -44.86 15.54 9.91
CA GLN A 605 -45.23 15.23 8.52
C GLN A 605 -46.04 13.93 8.41
N ASP A 606 -46.89 13.91 7.39
CA ASP A 606 -48.00 12.98 7.13
C ASP A 606 -47.58 11.59 6.60
N ARG A 607 -46.53 10.98 7.19
CA ARG A 607 -46.11 9.61 6.89
C ARG A 607 -46.24 8.73 8.14
N ALA A 608 -46.87 7.58 7.97
CA ALA A 608 -46.99 6.55 9.00
C ALA A 608 -45.61 5.96 9.34
N TYR A 609 -45.21 6.00 10.61
CA TYR A 609 -43.96 5.41 11.09
C TYR A 609 -44.23 4.12 11.86
N THR A 610 -43.46 3.07 11.58
CA THR A 610 -43.52 1.80 12.32
C THR A 610 -42.47 1.78 13.42
N VAL A 611 -42.91 1.77 14.68
CA VAL A 611 -42.03 1.57 15.83
C VAL A 611 -42.02 0.08 16.18
N LEU A 612 -40.83 -0.53 16.20
CA LEU A 612 -40.65 -1.92 16.60
C LEU A 612 -40.25 -1.99 18.08
N ASN A 613 -41.23 -2.19 18.96
CA ASN A 613 -40.95 -2.56 20.35
C ASN A 613 -41.24 -4.06 20.53
N PRO A 614 -40.39 -4.82 21.24
CA PRO A 614 -40.76 -6.17 21.62
C PRO A 614 -41.99 -6.15 22.56
N ASP A 615 -42.95 -7.03 22.32
CA ASP A 615 -44.07 -7.24 23.24
C ASP A 615 -43.58 -7.86 24.57
N ALA A 616 -44.46 -7.97 25.57
CA ALA A 616 -44.13 -8.54 26.88
C ALA A 616 -43.67 -10.03 26.83
N GLN A 617 -43.63 -10.65 25.64
CA GLN A 617 -43.12 -11.99 25.38
C GLN A 617 -41.87 -12.00 24.48
N GLY A 618 -41.29 -10.82 24.18
CA GLY A 618 -40.05 -10.67 23.42
C GLY A 618 -40.19 -10.79 21.91
N ARG A 619 -41.41 -10.67 21.35
CA ARG A 619 -41.64 -10.73 19.89
C ARG A 619 -41.73 -9.32 19.31
N PRO A 620 -41.23 -9.08 18.08
CA PRO A 620 -41.34 -7.75 17.47
C PRO A 620 -42.81 -7.37 17.29
N ALA A 621 -43.25 -6.28 17.93
CA ALA A 621 -44.56 -5.67 17.70
C ALA A 621 -44.38 -4.36 16.94
N ALA A 622 -45.18 -4.19 15.89
CA ALA A 622 -45.19 -3.00 15.03
C ALA A 622 -46.41 -2.15 15.36
N GLU A 623 -46.21 -0.93 15.86
CA GLU A 623 -47.27 0.09 15.95
C GLU A 623 -47.07 1.18 14.91
N THR A 624 -48.18 1.68 14.35
CA THR A 624 -48.18 2.75 13.35
C THR A 624 -48.66 4.06 13.98
N LEU A 625 -47.80 5.08 14.01
CA LEU A 625 -48.13 6.40 14.57
C LEU A 625 -48.47 7.42 13.47
N GLY A 626 -49.41 8.33 13.77
CA GLY A 626 -49.88 9.40 12.88
C GLY A 626 -49.40 10.80 13.30
N GLU A 627 -49.57 11.78 12.41
CA GLU A 627 -49.11 13.17 12.60
C GLU A 627 -49.67 13.80 13.91
N GLY A 628 -48.80 14.45 14.69
CA GLY A 628 -49.18 15.16 15.92
C GLY A 628 -49.20 14.34 17.22
N GLN A 629 -48.87 13.05 17.20
CA GLN A 629 -48.70 12.26 18.43
C GLN A 629 -47.34 12.51 19.10
N ARG A 630 -47.35 12.59 20.45
CA ARG A 630 -46.16 12.68 21.31
C ARG A 630 -45.94 11.34 22.00
N THR A 631 -44.70 10.84 22.00
CA THR A 631 -44.31 9.62 22.72
C THR A 631 -43.11 9.91 23.64
N PRO A 632 -43.18 9.53 24.94
CA PRO A 632 -42.04 9.64 25.85
C PRO A 632 -40.94 8.62 25.50
N PHE A 633 -39.68 9.00 25.63
CA PHE A 633 -38.55 8.11 25.41
C PHE A 633 -38.49 7.01 26.51
N GLY A 634 -38.51 5.73 26.12
CA GLY A 634 -38.17 4.60 27.03
C GLY A 634 -39.21 4.12 28.05
N ALA A 635 -40.52 4.33 27.84
CA ALA A 635 -41.54 3.83 28.80
C ALA A 635 -41.98 2.38 28.52
N GLU A 636 -41.83 1.48 29.51
CA GLU A 636 -42.50 0.16 29.55
C GLU A 636 -43.91 0.27 30.21
N PRO A 637 -44.90 -0.56 29.81
CA PRO A 637 -46.24 -0.51 30.38
C PRO A 637 -46.30 -1.01 31.83
N ALA A 638 -47.14 -0.39 32.65
CA ALA A 638 -47.30 -0.71 34.07
C ALA A 638 -47.85 -2.13 34.32
N GLY A 639 -47.06 -2.98 35.00
CA GLY A 639 -47.42 -4.32 35.47
C GLY A 639 -46.46 -4.84 36.56
N PRO A 640 -46.82 -5.86 37.36
CA PRO A 640 -46.11 -6.21 38.59
C PRO A 640 -44.69 -6.76 38.34
N ARG A 641 -43.73 -6.26 39.12
CA ARG A 641 -42.31 -6.62 39.05
C ARG A 641 -42.09 -8.08 39.42
N HIS A 642 -41.43 -8.83 38.54
CA HIS A 642 -40.78 -10.10 38.88
C HIS A 642 -39.27 -9.96 38.71
N HIS A 643 -38.53 -10.22 39.78
CA HIS A 643 -37.07 -10.28 39.75
C HIS A 643 -36.62 -11.53 38.99
N LEU A 644 -35.84 -11.34 37.92
CA LEU A 644 -35.02 -12.37 37.32
C LEU A 644 -33.57 -11.85 37.28
N GLY A 645 -32.69 -12.55 37.99
CA GLY A 645 -31.26 -12.29 38.02
C GLY A 645 -30.61 -12.72 36.72
N TYR A 646 -29.73 -11.87 36.20
CA TYR A 646 -28.78 -12.26 35.16
C TYR A 646 -27.54 -12.92 35.80
N PRO A 647 -27.01 -14.00 35.19
CA PRO A 647 -25.80 -14.66 35.67
C PRO A 647 -24.58 -13.78 35.42
N ARG A 648 -23.72 -13.64 36.45
CA ARG A 648 -22.34 -13.17 36.27
C ARG A 648 -21.57 -14.20 35.46
N TYR A 649 -20.99 -13.79 34.33
CA TYR A 649 -19.90 -14.56 33.74
C TYR A 649 -18.64 -14.36 34.56
N VAL A 650 -18.09 -15.50 34.98
CA VAL A 650 -16.83 -15.69 35.67
C VAL A 650 -15.77 -15.90 34.60
N SER A 651 -14.69 -15.11 34.62
CA SER A 651 -13.45 -15.43 33.91
C SER A 651 -12.87 -16.72 34.49
N SER A 652 -12.69 -17.76 33.66
CA SER A 652 -12.00 -18.98 34.04
C SER A 652 -10.50 -18.73 34.20
N GLY A 653 -10.11 -18.34 35.42
CA GLY A 653 -8.73 -18.43 35.87
C GLY A 653 -8.29 -19.89 35.99
N ASN A 654 -7.11 -20.17 35.47
CA ASN A 654 -6.43 -21.46 35.50
C ASN A 654 -6.29 -21.94 36.96
N LYS A 655 -6.97 -23.05 37.32
CA LYS A 655 -6.86 -23.69 38.63
C LYS A 655 -5.69 -24.67 38.63
N THR A 656 -4.48 -24.19 38.87
CA THR A 656 -3.44 -24.97 39.55
C THR A 656 -2.39 -24.00 40.09
N LEU A 657 -2.42 -23.75 41.40
CA LEU A 657 -1.28 -23.57 42.33
C LEU A 657 -1.84 -23.21 43.73
N PRO A 658 -1.18 -23.60 44.83
CA PRO A 658 -1.82 -23.79 46.14
C PRO A 658 -1.86 -22.50 46.98
N GLN A 659 -2.99 -22.30 47.69
CA GLN A 659 -3.05 -21.38 48.82
C GLN A 659 -2.10 -21.83 49.94
N ARG A 660 -1.17 -20.97 50.38
CA ARG A 660 -0.92 -20.72 51.82
C ARG A 660 0.02 -19.54 52.11
N ALA A 661 -0.37 -18.85 53.19
CA ALA A 661 0.40 -18.08 54.16
C ALA A 661 0.58 -16.57 53.94
N GLN A 662 -0.27 -15.79 54.62
CA GLN A 662 0.10 -14.49 55.16
C GLN A 662 1.29 -14.63 56.12
N PRO A 663 2.09 -13.56 56.27
CA PRO A 663 2.52 -13.13 57.59
C PRO A 663 2.02 -11.71 57.89
N ALA A 664 1.37 -11.61 59.04
CA ALA A 664 1.11 -10.37 59.75
C ALA A 664 2.41 -9.74 60.24
N PHE A 665 2.49 -8.40 60.23
CA PHE A 665 3.10 -7.56 61.27
C PHE A 665 2.67 -6.09 61.05
N PRO A 666 2.68 -5.25 62.10
CA PRO A 666 1.60 -4.32 62.41
C PRO A 666 2.05 -2.88 62.21
N GLY A 667 1.09 -1.95 62.22
CA GLY A 667 1.37 -0.53 62.24
C GLY A 667 2.26 -0.12 63.43
N GLY A 668 3.30 0.63 63.11
CA GLY A 668 4.11 1.42 64.04
C GLY A 668 4.54 2.69 63.33
N GLY A 669 4.19 3.85 63.87
CA GLY A 669 4.37 5.14 63.20
C GLY A 669 5.76 5.77 63.37
N LEU A 670 5.93 6.85 62.58
CA LEU A 670 6.88 7.98 62.61
C LEU A 670 8.25 7.77 61.92
N PRO A 671 8.90 8.84 61.36
CA PRO A 671 8.65 10.27 61.55
C PRO A 671 8.53 11.14 60.26
N ARG A 672 8.06 12.38 60.45
CA ARG A 672 8.19 13.50 59.49
C ARG A 672 9.66 13.72 59.14
N ALA A 673 9.97 13.78 57.84
CA ALA A 673 11.18 14.40 57.32
C ALA A 673 10.78 15.66 56.54
N THR A 674 11.03 16.82 57.15
CA THR A 674 11.15 18.10 56.46
C THR A 674 12.47 18.10 55.69
N ALA A 675 12.42 18.21 54.36
CA ALA A 675 13.58 18.56 53.55
C ALA A 675 13.16 19.65 52.55
N THR A 676 13.79 20.82 52.72
CA THR A 676 13.79 21.96 51.79
C THR A 676 14.42 21.57 50.45
N PRO A 677 13.92 22.08 49.30
CA PRO A 677 14.51 21.78 48.01
C PRO A 677 15.89 22.46 47.89
N SER A 678 16.93 21.67 47.61
CA SER A 678 18.25 22.20 47.26
C SER A 678 18.34 22.41 45.73
N PRO A 679 18.87 23.55 45.25
CA PRO A 679 18.93 23.88 43.84
C PRO A 679 20.12 23.19 43.14
N TRP A 680 19.88 22.63 41.96
CA TRP A 680 20.95 22.17 41.07
C TRP A 680 21.73 23.37 40.48
N PRO A 681 23.06 23.25 40.29
CA PRO A 681 23.91 24.39 39.95
C PRO A 681 23.72 24.85 38.50
N ARG A 682 23.51 26.16 38.31
CA ARG A 682 23.65 26.84 37.01
C ARG A 682 25.13 27.10 36.74
N GLY A 683 25.67 26.49 35.69
CA GLY A 683 26.90 26.95 35.03
C GLY A 683 26.54 27.84 33.82
N PRO A 684 27.32 28.89 33.53
CA PRO A 684 27.12 29.76 32.37
C PRO A 684 27.78 29.16 31.12
N GLU A 685 27.29 29.56 29.94
CA GLU A 685 27.76 29.18 28.59
C GLU A 685 27.18 27.89 28.01
N MET A 686 25.93 27.96 27.56
CA MET A 686 25.52 27.43 26.25
C MET A 686 24.39 28.30 25.70
N ALA A 687 24.80 29.36 24.99
CA ALA A 687 23.94 30.09 24.09
C ALA A 687 23.89 29.33 22.75
N GLY A 688 22.68 29.10 22.24
CA GLY A 688 22.45 28.79 20.83
C GLY A 688 22.37 27.31 20.46
N PHE A 689 21.35 26.60 20.93
CA PHE A 689 20.76 25.47 20.20
C PHE A 689 19.24 25.46 20.42
N GLU A 690 18.49 25.81 19.38
CA GLU A 690 17.06 25.54 19.27
C GLU A 690 16.84 24.03 19.12
N CYS A 691 16.06 23.44 20.02
CA CYS A 691 15.55 22.10 19.87
C CYS A 691 14.27 22.18 19.01
N VAL A 692 14.43 21.85 17.72
CA VAL A 692 13.30 21.63 16.80
C VAL A 692 12.85 20.17 16.98
N MET A 693 11.82 19.96 17.79
CA MET A 693 11.07 18.69 17.80
C MET A 693 9.92 18.82 16.80
N GLY A 694 10.19 18.44 15.55
CA GLY A 694 9.18 18.26 14.51
C GLY A 694 8.60 16.86 14.56
N GLY A 695 7.53 16.68 15.34
CA GLY A 695 6.66 15.50 15.29
C GLY A 695 5.28 15.95 14.83
N GLY A 696 4.93 15.65 13.58
CA GLY A 696 3.67 16.03 12.97
C GLY A 696 2.51 15.19 13.48
N CYS A 697 1.50 15.85 14.02
CA CYS A 697 0.13 15.35 14.08
C CYS A 697 -0.79 16.40 13.43
N SER A 698 -1.57 15.91 12.45
CA SER A 698 -2.81 16.43 11.88
C SER A 698 -3.30 17.80 12.35
N GLY A 699 -3.40 18.73 11.40
CA GLY A 699 -3.95 20.07 11.60
C GLY A 699 -5.41 20.05 12.06
N GLY A 700 -5.65 20.70 13.20
CA GLY A 700 -6.90 21.40 13.48
C GLY A 700 -6.90 22.78 12.81
N PRO A 701 -8.08 23.42 12.64
CA PRO A 701 -8.24 24.62 11.84
C PRO A 701 -7.36 25.77 12.34
N ALA A 702 -6.61 26.37 11.42
CA ALA A 702 -5.89 27.61 11.66
C ALA A 702 -6.90 28.72 11.99
N ILE A 703 -6.83 29.27 13.20
CA ILE A 703 -7.53 30.50 13.56
C ILE A 703 -6.87 31.63 12.77
N GLN A 704 -7.57 32.14 11.75
CA GLN A 704 -7.29 33.44 11.16
C GLN A 704 -7.96 34.51 12.03
N ASN A 705 -7.26 35.63 12.22
CA ASN A 705 -7.59 36.83 13.03
C ASN A 705 -7.00 36.84 14.45
N PHE A 706 -5.69 37.10 14.52
CA PHE A 706 -5.11 37.74 15.70
C PHE A 706 -5.12 39.26 15.45
N ASP A 707 -5.89 39.99 16.26
CA ASP A 707 -5.86 41.45 16.32
C ASP A 707 -4.83 41.84 17.38
N GLU A 708 -3.77 42.55 16.99
CA GLU A 708 -2.64 42.90 17.85
C GLU A 708 -2.94 44.07 18.83
N GLU A 709 -4.17 44.60 18.89
CA GLU A 709 -4.48 45.76 19.75
C GLU A 709 -5.29 45.48 21.05
N GLY A 710 -5.56 44.22 21.41
CA GLY A 710 -6.32 43.87 22.63
C GLY A 710 -5.50 43.15 23.71
N GLY A 711 -5.10 43.86 24.77
CA GLY A 711 -4.23 43.33 25.83
C GLY A 711 -4.79 42.20 26.71
N VAL A 712 -3.84 41.42 27.26
CA VAL A 712 -3.87 40.57 28.48
C VAL A 712 -5.01 39.55 28.61
N GLY A 713 -4.67 38.27 28.39
CA GLY A 713 -5.46 37.12 28.85
C GLY A 713 -4.55 35.95 29.22
N ASP A 714 -4.78 35.36 30.40
CA ASP A 714 -4.00 34.27 30.97
C ASP A 714 -4.16 32.96 30.17
N VAL A 715 -3.04 32.30 29.83
CA VAL A 715 -3.04 30.94 29.27
C VAL A 715 -3.11 29.93 30.40
N VAL A 716 -4.26 29.27 30.56
CA VAL A 716 -4.42 28.10 31.45
C VAL A 716 -4.08 26.85 30.64
N ALA A 717 -2.88 26.30 30.83
CA ALA A 717 -2.53 24.97 30.36
C ALA A 717 -3.06 23.93 31.36
N VAL A 718 -4.08 23.17 30.97
CA VAL A 718 -4.56 22.01 31.74
C VAL A 718 -3.78 20.77 31.29
N ASN A 719 -2.78 20.37 32.07
CA ASN A 719 -2.18 19.04 32.00
C ASN A 719 -3.12 18.05 32.67
N HIS A 720 -3.73 17.13 31.92
CA HIS A 720 -4.37 15.96 32.50
C HIS A 720 -3.34 14.85 32.69
N ILE A 721 -2.78 14.79 33.91
CA ILE A 721 -2.22 13.58 34.50
C ILE A 721 -3.40 12.79 35.07
N ASN A 722 -3.66 11.59 34.57
CA ASN A 722 -4.53 10.64 35.25
C ASN A 722 -3.72 9.41 35.65
N ASP A 723 -3.27 9.46 36.90
CA ASP A 723 -2.81 8.36 37.72
C ASP A 723 -4.06 7.67 38.29
N PHE A 724 -4.34 6.42 37.90
CA PHE A 724 -5.26 5.57 38.65
C PHE A 724 -4.77 4.12 38.70
N ARG A 725 -4.33 3.75 39.92
CA ARG A 725 -4.24 2.39 40.42
C ARG A 725 -5.62 1.71 40.36
N ASN A 726 -5.67 0.53 39.74
CA ASN A 726 -6.11 -0.73 40.35
C ASN A 726 -5.71 -1.92 39.49
#